data_AF-A0A925B026-F1
#
_entry.id   AF-A0A925B026-F1
#
_cell.length_a   1.000
_cell.length_b   1.000
_cell.length_c   1.000
_cell.angle_alpha   90.00
_cell.angle_beta   90.00
_cell.angle_gamma   90.00
#
_symmetry.space_group_name_H-M   'P 1'
#
loop_
_entity.id
_entity.type
_entity.pdbx_description
1 polymer ?
#
loop_
_entity_poly.entity_id
_entity_poly.type
_entity_poly.pdbx_seq_one_letter_code
_entity_poly.pdbx_strand_id
1 'polypeptide(L)'
;MQLDHAFYRLPLRFDVTQLQREIAQFTALDWRRHPQGHANNSALPLVAANGDPSDQRTRGVMQPTPFLDACPYLRQVMRALQAPIGRSRLMRIAGRSEAQAHVDIDYYWSQRVRVHVPILTYPGVRFLCGDDEAFMDQGEAWIFDTWRSHNVLNPDERPRIHLVVDTAGSADFWGMVAKADKGASLTAPNRADFVANDEGATTELLFEPRSAPVVMTPAEVTKLIAMICERIDDEPSRAVVRDTCASFLHRWTEHYRTHGDGATGHDGYGQLLGELAERARDLRMIVLRNGMSAQTPVEQWIIAAALNPEATSTIVSSAPKRSAIVIERPVFIVAAPRSGSSMLFESLARSPEAFTVGGESHVLIESIPELSVAQHGYASNRLTAIDANADVSARLRDNFIRAARSARGSAPVAGTIRLLEKTPKNALRIPFLAATFPDARFIYLYREPEENVASIIEAWASDRFQTYRDLPNAPGPWSLVLIPGWRELIGTALADIAVAQWRATNQQILDDLAALPQERFCMTTYAAITENPVEELARLAAFADLEWSSTLASGIPLSKHTLTPPRPDKWRKHAAVIVPRMTALEELRKRAYVVRQSDPHKVTTTYPRPAAASRQADPGAQDFRSVHTSSFTQLLRELRGAVMVSTYQAGKLIILRDDGEKTNTHFRTFKKPMGLALRNDRLAIGTEIDVREYQNVPAVAAKLPPIGRHDGCFMPRASFVTGNIAVHDLGWGSDELWFVNTSFSCLCTPGRDSSFVPRWRPSFIDALCPEDRCHLNGLAMVDGRPGYVTALARTNEARGWRAHKRAGGIVMDVATGEIIASGLSMPHSPRWHDGKLWVLDSGTGGVGIVEPRDGRYIEVARLPGFTRGLEFIGRYAFVGLSQVRESITFGELPITQVPVDERACGVWVIDTKTGAVVAWVKFDGVVQEVFAVIGIIGVRFPELVNDDFDLIASSFVLPQSAMSSAITDKLFKHPASVN
;
A
#
# COMPACT_ATOMS: atom_id res chain seq x y z
N MET A 1 33.61 14.50 -8.70
CA MET A 1 34.73 15.02 -9.50
C MET A 1 36.05 14.70 -8.82
N GLN A 2 37.08 14.34 -9.58
CA GLN A 2 38.42 14.06 -9.05
C GLN A 2 39.25 15.34 -8.95
N LEU A 3 39.94 15.54 -7.83
CA LEU A 3 40.85 16.67 -7.59
C LEU A 3 42.23 16.15 -7.19
N ASP A 4 43.26 17.00 -7.30
CA ASP A 4 44.64 16.62 -6.99
C ASP A 4 44.88 16.48 -5.47
N HIS A 5 44.14 17.23 -4.66
CA HIS A 5 44.21 17.18 -3.20
C HIS A 5 42.84 16.82 -2.60
N ALA A 6 42.84 16.25 -1.40
CA ALA A 6 41.61 15.85 -0.72
C ALA A 6 40.69 17.05 -0.43
N PHE A 7 41.24 18.20 0.00
CA PHE A 7 40.49 19.38 0.40
C PHE A 7 41.09 20.67 -0.19
N TYR A 8 40.23 21.62 -0.52
CA TYR A 8 40.56 22.98 -0.91
C TYR A 8 39.68 23.95 -0.14
N ARG A 9 40.30 24.93 0.54
CA ARG A 9 39.59 26.06 1.14
C ARG A 9 39.66 27.26 0.19
N LEU A 10 38.50 27.61 -0.38
CA LEU A 10 38.38 28.74 -1.30
C LEU A 10 38.60 30.06 -0.55
N PRO A 11 39.13 31.09 -1.22
CA PRO A 11 39.39 32.42 -0.64
C PRO A 11 38.10 33.25 -0.46
N LEU A 12 37.04 32.65 0.08
CA LEU A 12 35.76 33.30 0.38
C LEU A 12 35.37 33.05 1.83
N ARG A 13 34.80 34.09 2.45
CA ARG A 13 34.18 33.99 3.78
C ARG A 13 32.86 34.78 3.82
N PHE A 14 31.88 34.24 4.53
CA PHE A 14 30.52 34.77 4.56
C PHE A 14 30.06 35.17 5.97
N ASP A 15 29.08 36.06 6.06
CA ASP A 15 28.38 36.46 7.27
C ASP A 15 27.51 35.30 7.79
N VAL A 16 28.09 34.57 8.74
CA VAL A 16 27.46 33.43 9.39
C VAL A 16 26.19 33.83 10.13
N THR A 17 26.15 35.01 10.75
CA THR A 17 24.99 35.46 11.52
C THR A 17 23.79 35.63 10.60
N GLN A 18 24.01 36.22 9.44
CA GLN A 18 22.95 36.38 8.45
C GLN A 18 22.52 35.04 7.85
N LEU A 19 23.46 34.14 7.52
CA LEU A 19 23.13 32.79 7.04
C LEU A 19 22.27 32.03 8.06
N GLN A 20 22.62 32.09 9.34
CA GLN A 20 21.88 31.45 10.43
C GLN A 20 20.47 32.04 10.57
N ARG A 21 20.31 33.37 10.46
CA ARG A 21 18.99 34.02 10.47
C ARG A 21 18.11 33.55 9.31
N GLU A 22 18.65 33.50 8.09
CA GLU A 22 17.88 33.05 6.93
C GLU A 22 17.45 31.60 7.04
N ILE A 23 18.32 30.70 7.49
CA ILE A 23 17.92 29.28 7.59
C ILE A 23 17.01 28.99 8.80
N ALA A 24 17.01 29.85 9.83
CA ALA A 24 16.17 29.69 11.01
C ALA A 24 14.66 29.83 10.71
N GLN A 25 14.31 30.44 9.58
CA GLN A 25 12.92 30.55 9.15
C GLN A 25 12.32 29.20 8.73
N PHE A 26 13.16 28.22 8.39
CA PHE A 26 12.71 26.92 7.90
C PHE A 26 12.44 25.94 9.04
N THR A 27 11.27 25.32 8.98
CA THR A 27 10.76 24.39 9.99
C THR A 27 11.23 22.97 9.69
N ALA A 28 11.08 22.06 10.65
CA ALA A 28 11.45 20.65 10.45
C ALA A 28 10.76 19.96 9.25
N LEU A 29 9.62 20.46 8.76
CA LEU A 29 8.92 19.93 7.57
C LEU A 29 9.59 20.28 6.25
N ASP A 30 10.25 21.43 6.20
CA ASP A 30 10.88 21.93 4.97
C ASP A 30 12.09 21.06 4.60
N TRP A 31 12.67 20.42 5.61
CA TRP A 31 13.75 19.46 5.47
C TRP A 31 13.23 18.09 5.02
N ARG A 32 13.75 17.60 3.90
CA ARG A 32 13.48 16.26 3.38
C ARG A 32 14.51 15.28 3.94
N ARG A 33 14.08 14.04 4.18
CA ARG A 33 15.04 12.95 4.47
C ARG A 33 15.91 12.68 3.25
N HIS A 34 17.14 12.23 3.49
CA HIS A 34 18.02 11.84 2.41
C HIS A 34 17.36 10.74 1.53
N PRO A 35 17.42 10.83 0.19
CA PRO A 35 16.74 9.89 -0.72
C PRO A 35 17.11 8.42 -0.52
N GLN A 36 18.34 8.16 -0.04
CA GLN A 36 18.84 6.82 0.24
C GLN A 36 18.43 6.28 1.63
N GLY A 37 17.60 7.00 2.40
CA GLY A 37 17.02 6.51 3.65
C GLY A 37 17.92 6.57 4.89
N HIS A 38 19.09 7.20 4.79
CA HIS A 38 20.04 7.35 5.90
C HIS A 38 19.40 8.05 7.09
N ALA A 39 19.32 7.36 8.23
CA ALA A 39 18.84 7.93 9.47
C ALA A 39 19.66 9.19 9.82
N ASN A 40 19.00 10.23 10.34
CA ASN A 40 19.65 11.46 10.83
C ASN A 40 20.35 12.37 9.79
N ASN A 41 20.19 12.09 8.49
CA ASN A 41 20.61 12.97 7.39
C ASN A 41 19.40 13.56 6.64
N SER A 42 19.36 14.89 6.52
CA SER A 42 18.25 15.61 5.86
C SER A 42 18.76 16.76 4.99
N ALA A 43 17.99 17.13 3.97
CA ALA A 43 18.34 18.20 3.05
C ALA A 43 17.14 19.11 2.75
N LEU A 44 17.41 20.39 2.54
CA LEU A 44 16.43 21.38 2.09
C LEU A 44 16.85 21.88 0.70
N PRO A 45 16.18 21.45 -0.39
CA PRO A 45 16.56 21.81 -1.76
C PRO A 45 16.36 23.30 -2.05
N LEU A 46 17.42 23.97 -2.48
CA LEU A 46 17.44 25.39 -2.85
C LEU A 46 17.36 25.59 -4.36
N VAL A 47 17.99 24.69 -5.12
CA VAL A 47 17.93 24.64 -6.58
C VAL A 47 17.67 23.19 -6.98
N ALA A 48 16.62 22.97 -7.76
CA ALA A 48 16.13 21.65 -8.14
C ALA A 48 15.66 21.64 -9.60
N ALA A 49 15.46 20.44 -10.14
CA ALA A 49 14.89 20.27 -11.47
C ALA A 49 13.50 20.93 -11.53
N ASN A 50 13.33 21.83 -12.48
CA ASN A 50 12.14 22.66 -12.69
C ASN A 50 11.69 23.48 -11.45
N GLY A 51 12.59 23.68 -10.47
CA GLY A 51 12.30 24.44 -9.26
C GLY A 51 11.36 23.73 -8.29
N ASP A 52 11.12 22.42 -8.49
CA ASP A 52 10.33 21.62 -7.57
C ASP A 52 11.19 21.11 -6.42
N PRO A 53 11.00 21.58 -5.16
CA PRO A 53 11.74 21.08 -4.02
C PRO A 53 11.42 19.62 -3.65
N SER A 54 10.39 18.99 -4.24
CA SER A 54 10.23 17.53 -4.14
C SER A 54 11.03 16.75 -5.17
N ASP A 55 11.50 17.37 -6.25
CA ASP A 55 12.26 16.69 -7.28
C ASP A 55 13.74 16.56 -6.87
N GLN A 56 14.14 15.32 -6.58
CA GLN A 56 15.49 15.01 -6.15
C GLN A 56 16.41 14.55 -7.28
N ARG A 57 15.92 14.53 -8.52
CA ARG A 57 16.70 14.14 -9.69
C ARG A 57 17.85 15.12 -9.95
N THR A 58 18.92 14.60 -10.53
CA THR A 58 20.07 15.40 -11.01
C THR A 58 19.89 15.85 -12.47
N ARG A 59 18.76 15.48 -13.09
CA ARG A 59 18.43 15.73 -14.50
C ARG A 59 17.25 16.69 -14.62
N GLY A 60 17.34 17.65 -15.55
CA GLY A 60 16.30 18.65 -15.82
C GLY A 60 16.84 20.07 -15.86
N VAL A 61 15.95 21.05 -16.06
CA VAL A 61 16.28 22.48 -16.02
C VAL A 61 16.48 22.89 -14.57
N MET A 62 17.68 23.33 -14.17
CA MET A 62 17.91 23.78 -12.80
C MET A 62 17.26 25.14 -12.60
N GLN A 63 16.42 25.26 -11.57
CA GLN A 63 15.69 26.48 -11.23
C GLN A 63 15.63 26.65 -9.70
N PRO A 64 15.52 27.89 -9.19
CA PRO A 64 15.40 28.15 -7.77
C PRO A 64 14.10 27.55 -7.23
N THR A 65 14.16 27.03 -6.00
CA THR A 65 12.96 26.66 -5.24
C THR A 65 12.45 27.87 -4.46
N PRO A 66 11.19 27.85 -3.98
CA PRO A 66 10.67 28.91 -3.11
C PRO A 66 11.52 29.14 -1.84
N PHE A 67 12.29 28.14 -1.42
CA PHE A 67 13.18 28.28 -0.27
C PHE A 67 14.38 29.17 -0.59
N LEU A 68 14.95 29.09 -1.80
CA LEU A 68 16.02 30.00 -2.22
C LEU A 68 15.48 31.41 -2.49
N ASP A 69 14.24 31.53 -2.95
CA ASP A 69 13.59 32.83 -3.14
C ASP A 69 13.41 33.59 -1.82
N ALA A 70 13.25 32.87 -0.70
CA ALA A 70 13.13 33.44 0.64
C ALA A 70 14.49 33.76 1.32
N CYS A 71 15.61 33.55 0.63
CA CYS A 71 16.96 33.70 1.18
C CYS A 71 17.84 34.60 0.30
N PRO A 72 17.65 35.93 0.37
CA PRO A 72 18.42 36.88 -0.43
C PRO A 72 19.93 36.79 -0.19
N TYR A 73 20.37 36.54 1.03
CA TYR A 73 21.79 36.41 1.34
C TYR A 73 22.37 35.08 0.86
N LEU A 74 21.65 33.95 0.96
CA LEU A 74 22.08 32.70 0.29
C LEU A 74 22.27 32.88 -1.22
N ARG A 75 21.45 33.72 -1.88
CA ARG A 75 21.66 34.07 -3.29
C ARG A 75 22.96 34.86 -3.50
N GLN A 76 23.30 35.79 -2.62
CA GLN A 76 24.59 36.50 -2.68
C GLN A 76 25.77 35.55 -2.50
N VAL A 77 25.67 34.62 -1.54
CA VAL A 77 26.68 33.58 -1.31
C VAL A 77 26.89 32.73 -2.56
N MET A 78 25.81 32.26 -3.20
CA MET A 78 25.90 31.53 -4.46
C MET A 78 26.48 32.38 -5.59
N ARG A 79 26.13 33.67 -5.65
CA ARG A 79 26.62 34.61 -6.68
C ARG A 79 28.12 34.86 -6.56
N ALA A 80 28.65 34.89 -5.34
CA ALA A 80 30.08 35.08 -5.05
C ALA A 80 30.97 33.94 -5.60
N LEU A 81 30.39 32.77 -5.89
CA LEU A 81 31.08 31.68 -6.57
C LEU A 81 31.34 31.99 -8.05
N GLN A 82 30.68 33.02 -8.61
CA GLN A 82 30.87 33.47 -9.99
C GLN A 82 30.69 32.38 -11.05
N ALA A 83 29.82 31.39 -10.77
CA ALA A 83 29.60 30.25 -11.64
C ALA A 83 28.09 29.97 -11.84
N PRO A 84 27.71 29.29 -12.94
CA PRO A 84 26.37 28.73 -13.08
C PRO A 84 26.06 27.76 -11.94
N ILE A 85 24.86 27.91 -11.38
CA ILE A 85 24.40 27.13 -10.24
C ILE A 85 23.62 25.92 -10.73
N GLY A 86 24.09 24.74 -10.34
CA GLY A 86 23.37 23.49 -10.50
C GLY A 86 22.52 23.17 -9.27
N ARG A 87 22.23 21.89 -9.09
CA ARG A 87 21.53 21.38 -7.92
C ARG A 87 22.18 21.85 -6.62
N SER A 88 21.41 22.49 -5.75
CA SER A 88 21.93 23.10 -4.53
C SER A 88 20.96 22.92 -3.37
N ARG A 89 21.48 22.78 -2.14
CA ARG A 89 20.68 22.42 -0.96
C ARG A 89 21.39 22.78 0.34
N LEU A 90 20.62 22.98 1.40
CA LEU A 90 21.17 22.88 2.75
C LEU A 90 21.24 21.40 3.14
N MET A 91 22.36 20.92 3.66
CA MET A 91 22.52 19.56 4.17
C MET A 91 22.72 19.56 5.67
N ARG A 92 21.84 18.84 6.37
CA ARG A 92 21.83 18.72 7.83
C ARG A 92 22.12 17.29 8.28
N ILE A 93 23.11 17.16 9.15
CA ILE A 93 23.42 15.92 9.89
C ILE A 93 23.03 16.19 11.35
N ALA A 94 22.21 15.31 11.94
CA ALA A 94 21.81 15.47 13.34
C ALA A 94 23.01 15.37 14.30
N GLY A 95 22.80 15.76 15.55
CA GLY A 95 23.80 15.55 16.58
C GLY A 95 24.09 14.07 16.81
N ARG A 96 25.30 13.77 17.27
CA ARG A 96 25.80 12.42 17.58
C ARG A 96 25.52 11.42 16.43
N SER A 97 25.75 11.88 15.20
CA SER A 97 25.46 11.11 13.98
C SER A 97 26.60 11.28 12.98
N GLU A 98 26.64 10.42 11.97
CA GLU A 98 27.56 10.52 10.85
C GLU A 98 26.81 10.40 9.52
N ALA A 99 27.46 10.80 8.43
CA ALA A 99 27.08 10.38 7.10
C ALA A 99 27.51 8.92 6.86
N GLN A 100 27.11 8.35 5.73
CA GLN A 100 27.67 7.08 5.28
C GLN A 100 28.92 7.37 4.44
N ALA A 101 29.97 6.58 4.59
CA ALA A 101 31.11 6.63 3.68
C ALA A 101 30.67 6.28 2.24
N HIS A 102 30.94 7.15 1.28
CA HIS A 102 30.52 6.98 -0.11
C HIS A 102 31.42 7.71 -1.12
N VAL A 103 31.19 7.45 -2.40
CA VAL A 103 31.76 8.17 -3.54
C VAL A 103 30.60 8.73 -4.38
N ASP A 104 30.71 9.97 -4.84
CA ASP A 104 29.70 10.55 -5.73
C ASP A 104 29.86 9.99 -7.15
N ILE A 105 29.02 9.01 -7.54
CA ILE A 105 29.18 8.23 -8.77
C ILE A 105 28.18 8.56 -9.89
N ASP A 106 27.16 9.38 -9.65
CA ASP A 106 26.23 9.80 -10.71
C ASP A 106 26.96 10.58 -11.82
N TYR A 107 26.57 10.39 -13.08
CA TYR A 107 27.10 11.16 -14.23
C TYR A 107 27.16 12.66 -13.94
N TYR A 108 26.15 13.22 -13.26
CA TYR A 108 26.09 14.62 -12.91
C TYR A 108 27.37 15.11 -12.21
N TRP A 109 27.85 14.42 -11.18
CA TRP A 109 29.05 14.81 -10.43
C TRP A 109 30.38 14.41 -11.10
N SER A 110 30.35 13.75 -12.27
CA SER A 110 31.54 13.55 -13.09
C SER A 110 32.07 14.88 -13.68
N GLN A 111 31.19 15.89 -13.81
CA GLN A 111 31.50 17.19 -14.41
C GLN A 111 31.25 18.40 -13.48
N ARG A 112 30.77 18.18 -12.24
CA ARG A 112 30.52 19.25 -11.26
C ARG A 112 31.36 19.04 -10.01
N VAL A 113 31.81 20.15 -9.45
CA VAL A 113 32.31 20.20 -8.06
C VAL A 113 31.17 20.55 -7.12
N ARG A 114 31.38 20.21 -5.85
CA ARG A 114 30.43 20.51 -4.78
C ARG A 114 31.08 21.48 -3.79
N VAL A 115 30.57 22.70 -3.75
CA VAL A 115 31.00 23.74 -2.82
C VAL A 115 30.23 23.60 -1.52
N HIS A 116 30.95 23.49 -0.41
CA HIS A 116 30.43 23.44 0.94
C HIS A 116 30.69 24.76 1.66
N VAL A 117 29.64 25.38 2.17
CA VAL A 117 29.72 26.56 3.05
C VAL A 117 29.12 26.18 4.42
N PRO A 118 29.94 25.98 5.46
CA PRO A 118 29.45 25.63 6.79
C PRO A 118 28.67 26.79 7.42
N ILE A 119 27.43 26.53 7.84
CA ILE A 119 26.57 27.53 8.53
C ILE A 119 26.48 27.20 10.02
N LEU A 120 26.25 25.92 10.34
CA LEU A 120 26.33 25.37 11.69
C LEU A 120 27.32 24.20 11.66
N THR A 121 28.42 24.32 12.39
CA THR A 121 29.45 23.30 12.55
C THR A 121 30.24 23.58 13.82
N TYR A 122 30.92 22.57 14.37
CA TYR A 122 31.56 22.63 15.69
C TYR A 122 32.93 21.95 15.65
N PRO A 123 33.90 22.33 16.50
CA PRO A 123 35.29 21.85 16.41
C PRO A 123 35.48 20.32 16.41
N GLY A 124 34.51 19.55 16.92
CA GLY A 124 34.55 18.07 16.86
C GLY A 124 34.09 17.46 15.54
N VAL A 125 33.50 18.23 14.62
CA VAL A 125 33.01 17.74 13.32
C VAL A 125 34.20 17.44 12.40
N ARG A 126 34.21 16.24 11.80
CA ARG A 126 35.32 15.79 10.94
C ARG A 126 34.80 15.43 9.55
N PHE A 127 35.36 16.04 8.51
CA PHE A 127 35.17 15.62 7.12
C PHE A 127 36.32 14.69 6.75
N LEU A 128 35.99 13.45 6.39
CA LEU A 128 36.94 12.44 5.95
C LEU A 128 36.90 12.38 4.41
N CYS A 129 38.06 12.33 3.77
CA CYS A 129 38.20 12.22 2.31
C CYS A 129 39.46 11.39 1.97
N GLY A 130 39.27 10.10 1.71
CA GLY A 130 40.37 9.13 1.68
C GLY A 130 41.01 9.03 3.07
N ASP A 131 42.34 9.11 3.12
CA ASP A 131 43.11 9.06 4.36
C ASP A 131 43.24 10.43 5.06
N ASP A 132 42.72 11.49 4.43
CA ASP A 132 42.79 12.86 4.91
C ASP A 132 41.53 13.25 5.69
N GLU A 133 41.67 14.16 6.66
CA GLU A 133 40.54 14.77 7.35
C GLU A 133 40.67 16.28 7.54
N ALA A 134 39.55 17.00 7.51
CA ALA A 134 39.49 18.44 7.73
C ALA A 134 38.31 18.84 8.61
N PHE A 135 38.51 19.90 9.40
CA PHE A 135 37.43 20.67 10.00
C PHE A 135 37.16 21.88 9.11
N MET A 136 35.93 22.03 8.64
CA MET A 136 35.49 23.18 7.85
C MET A 136 34.78 24.15 8.80
N ASP A 137 35.31 25.37 8.97
CA ASP A 137 34.79 26.33 9.96
C ASP A 137 33.64 27.19 9.41
N GLN A 138 32.83 27.78 10.30
CA GLN A 138 31.65 28.54 9.93
C GLN A 138 31.99 29.72 9.00
N GLY A 139 31.23 29.82 7.92
CA GLY A 139 31.33 30.88 6.91
C GLY A 139 32.46 30.69 5.91
N GLU A 140 33.32 29.68 6.05
CA GLU A 140 34.32 29.36 5.02
C GLU A 140 33.67 28.70 3.79
N ALA A 141 34.40 28.66 2.66
CA ALA A 141 33.98 27.95 1.47
C ALA A 141 34.98 26.85 1.11
N TRP A 142 34.48 25.64 0.88
CA TRP A 142 35.31 24.45 0.67
C TRP A 142 34.87 23.65 -0.53
N ILE A 143 35.81 23.02 -1.23
CA ILE A 143 35.55 21.88 -2.12
C ILE A 143 36.45 20.72 -1.68
N PHE A 144 36.08 19.50 -2.03
CA PHE A 144 36.89 18.32 -1.74
C PHE A 144 36.72 17.28 -2.85
N ASP A 145 37.66 16.33 -2.90
CA ASP A 145 37.68 15.27 -3.90
C ASP A 145 36.55 14.26 -3.67
N THR A 146 35.40 14.47 -4.33
CA THR A 146 34.24 13.57 -4.19
C THR A 146 34.41 12.23 -4.92
N TRP A 147 35.54 12.04 -5.63
CA TRP A 147 35.91 10.74 -6.22
C TRP A 147 36.56 9.79 -5.21
N ARG A 148 37.14 10.32 -4.13
CA ARG A 148 37.58 9.53 -2.97
C ARG A 148 36.39 9.17 -2.09
N SER A 149 36.51 8.04 -1.40
CA SER A 149 35.57 7.68 -0.35
C SER A 149 35.57 8.79 0.70
N HIS A 150 34.40 9.35 1.01
CA HIS A 150 34.28 10.45 1.95
C HIS A 150 33.12 10.24 2.92
N ASN A 151 33.29 10.77 4.13
CA ASN A 151 32.33 10.68 5.23
C ASN A 151 32.35 11.99 6.05
N VAL A 152 31.31 12.22 6.85
CA VAL A 152 31.24 13.34 7.80
C VAL A 152 30.83 12.80 9.16
N LEU A 153 31.66 13.01 10.16
CA LEU A 153 31.38 12.64 11.55
C LEU A 153 30.92 13.88 12.32
N ASN A 154 29.74 13.82 12.96
CA ASN A 154 29.24 14.86 13.85
C ASN A 154 29.07 14.32 15.28
N PRO A 155 30.14 14.31 16.10
CA PRO A 155 30.05 13.86 17.49
C PRO A 155 29.37 14.88 18.42
N ASP A 156 29.20 16.14 17.99
CA ASP A 156 28.50 17.17 18.77
C ASP A 156 27.02 16.82 18.94
N GLU A 157 26.40 17.26 20.04
CA GLU A 157 24.97 17.03 20.30
C GLU A 157 24.06 17.85 19.39
N ARG A 158 24.59 18.93 18.82
CA ARG A 158 23.86 19.85 17.95
C ARG A 158 23.96 19.42 16.49
N PRO A 159 22.97 19.78 15.66
CA PRO A 159 23.01 19.47 14.24
C PRO A 159 24.05 20.33 13.51
N ARG A 160 24.75 19.70 12.55
CA ARG A 160 25.60 20.39 11.58
C ARG A 160 24.78 20.72 10.33
N ILE A 161 24.90 21.93 9.80
CA ILE A 161 24.24 22.40 8.57
C ILE A 161 25.27 23.09 7.67
N HIS A 162 25.46 22.60 6.44
CA HIS A 162 26.18 23.35 5.40
C HIS A 162 25.24 23.66 4.24
N LEU A 163 25.44 24.83 3.63
CA LEU A 163 25.03 25.06 2.26
C LEU A 163 25.93 24.23 1.33
N VAL A 164 25.31 23.56 0.38
CA VAL A 164 25.96 22.70 -0.61
C VAL A 164 25.51 23.14 -2.00
N VAL A 165 26.46 23.61 -2.81
CA VAL A 165 26.21 24.16 -4.15
C VAL A 165 26.96 23.30 -5.16
N ASP A 166 26.25 22.60 -6.04
CA ASP A 166 26.88 21.91 -7.16
C ASP A 166 27.05 22.91 -8.33
N THR A 167 28.23 22.93 -8.95
CA THR A 167 28.51 23.80 -10.11
C THR A 167 29.52 23.16 -11.06
N ALA A 168 29.34 23.36 -12.36
CA ALA A 168 30.37 23.06 -13.37
C ALA A 168 31.55 24.06 -13.35
N GLY A 169 31.42 25.15 -12.60
CA GLY A 169 32.38 26.24 -12.52
C GLY A 169 32.28 27.22 -13.69
N SER A 170 33.19 28.19 -13.67
CA SER A 170 33.44 29.21 -14.69
C SER A 170 34.94 29.49 -14.72
N ALA A 171 35.42 30.28 -15.68
CA ALA A 171 36.83 30.67 -15.70
C ALA A 171 37.25 31.35 -14.37
N ASP A 172 36.40 32.23 -13.83
CA ASP A 172 36.67 32.93 -12.58
C ASP A 172 36.64 31.98 -11.37
N PHE A 173 35.67 31.07 -11.31
CA PHE A 173 35.59 30.07 -10.26
C PHE A 173 36.83 29.16 -10.27
N TRP A 174 37.27 28.67 -11.44
CA TRP A 174 38.46 27.84 -11.53
C TRP A 174 39.75 28.63 -11.23
N GLY A 175 39.78 29.93 -11.56
CA GLY A 175 40.83 30.85 -11.10
C GLY A 175 40.86 31.01 -9.58
N MET A 176 39.70 30.99 -8.92
CA MET A 176 39.56 30.99 -7.47
C MET A 176 40.03 29.66 -6.85
N VAL A 177 39.64 28.51 -7.41
CA VAL A 177 40.10 27.18 -6.98
C VAL A 177 41.62 27.05 -7.11
N ALA A 178 42.23 27.60 -8.17
CA ALA A 178 43.68 27.57 -8.35
C ALA A 178 44.44 28.32 -7.24
N LYS A 179 43.83 29.36 -6.67
CA LYS A 179 44.38 30.19 -5.58
C LYS A 179 44.00 29.68 -4.17
N ALA A 180 43.14 28.67 -4.08
CA ALA A 180 42.68 28.13 -2.82
C ALA A 180 43.82 27.49 -2.01
N ASP A 181 43.70 27.53 -0.68
CA ASP A 181 44.56 26.77 0.21
C ASP A 181 44.28 25.27 0.02
N LYS A 182 45.32 24.43 -0.08
CA LYS A 182 45.20 23.00 -0.42
C LYS A 182 45.70 22.10 0.70
N GLY A 183 44.97 21.01 0.97
CA GLY A 183 45.34 20.00 1.97
C GLY A 183 44.43 19.99 3.19
N ALA A 184 44.62 18.97 4.04
CA ALA A 184 43.72 18.66 5.16
C ALA A 184 44.01 19.49 6.43
N SER A 185 45.27 19.85 6.65
CA SER A 185 45.74 20.57 7.84
C SER A 185 46.06 22.04 7.52
N LEU A 186 45.03 22.85 7.28
CA LEU A 186 45.15 24.27 7.00
C LEU A 186 45.14 25.09 8.29
N THR A 187 46.32 25.36 8.86
CA THR A 187 46.48 26.17 10.10
C THR A 187 46.75 27.65 9.83
N ALA A 188 47.03 28.02 8.58
CA ALA A 188 47.28 29.41 8.19
C ALA A 188 46.00 30.25 8.21
N PRO A 189 46.04 31.52 8.65
CA PRO A 189 44.89 32.40 8.65
C PRO A 189 44.36 32.59 7.22
N ASN A 190 43.05 32.39 7.06
CA ASN A 190 42.35 32.40 5.78
C ASN A 190 42.46 33.80 5.13
N ARG A 191 43.19 33.91 4.00
CA ARG A 191 43.20 35.11 3.14
C ARG A 191 41.95 35.11 2.27
N ALA A 192 40.79 35.19 2.91
CA ALA A 192 39.49 35.17 2.23
C ALA A 192 38.91 36.56 2.06
N ASP A 193 38.30 36.78 0.91
CA ASP A 193 37.43 37.92 0.69
C ASP A 193 36.14 37.73 1.49
N PHE A 194 35.86 38.68 2.39
CA PHE A 194 34.64 38.65 3.19
C PHE A 194 33.48 39.27 2.40
N VAL A 195 32.43 38.47 2.19
CA VAL A 195 31.21 38.88 1.49
C VAL A 195 30.17 39.21 2.55
N ALA A 196 29.96 40.50 2.84
CA ALA A 196 28.93 40.95 3.78
C ALA A 196 27.52 40.84 3.17
N ASN A 197 26.48 40.84 4.02
CA ASN A 197 25.10 40.99 3.56
C ASN A 197 24.85 42.41 3.04
N ASP A 198 24.51 42.53 1.77
CA ASP A 198 24.16 43.80 1.13
C ASP A 198 22.74 43.73 0.54
N GLU A 199 21.78 44.40 1.18
CA GLU A 199 20.37 44.39 0.74
C GLU A 199 20.17 44.97 -0.67
N GLY A 200 21.13 45.78 -1.18
CA GLY A 200 21.11 46.36 -2.52
C GLY A 200 21.84 45.53 -3.59
N ALA A 201 22.53 44.45 -3.22
CA ALA A 201 23.30 43.65 -4.16
C ALA A 201 22.42 42.88 -5.14
N THR A 202 22.88 42.74 -6.38
CA THR A 202 22.19 41.93 -7.39
C THR A 202 22.22 40.45 -7.00
N THR A 203 21.04 39.85 -6.81
CA THR A 203 20.86 38.44 -6.42
C THR A 203 20.47 37.52 -7.58
N GLU A 204 20.68 37.99 -8.81
CA GLU A 204 20.45 37.22 -10.02
C GLU A 204 21.51 36.13 -10.17
N LEU A 205 21.04 34.88 -10.28
CA LEU A 205 21.88 33.69 -10.42
C LEU A 205 21.72 33.13 -11.83
N LEU A 206 22.83 32.67 -12.40
CA LEU A 206 22.81 31.86 -13.60
C LEU A 206 22.57 30.40 -13.19
N PHE A 207 21.69 29.70 -13.90
CA PHE A 207 21.40 28.29 -13.62
C PHE A 207 21.74 27.40 -14.82
N GLU A 208 22.06 26.13 -14.56
CA GLU A 208 22.27 25.13 -15.62
C GLU A 208 20.92 24.82 -16.33
N PRO A 209 20.72 25.19 -17.60
CA PRO A 209 19.45 24.97 -18.29
C PRO A 209 19.22 23.51 -18.64
N ARG A 210 20.30 22.72 -18.74
CA ARG A 210 20.27 21.26 -18.95
C ARG A 210 21.49 20.67 -18.26
N SER A 211 21.26 19.73 -17.36
CA SER A 211 22.35 19.05 -16.64
C SER A 211 22.84 17.76 -17.32
N ALA A 212 22.11 17.25 -18.32
CA ALA A 212 22.47 16.10 -19.14
C ALA A 212 21.96 16.27 -20.59
N PRO A 213 22.64 15.68 -21.60
CA PRO A 213 22.19 15.73 -22.99
C PRO A 213 21.01 14.80 -23.26
N VAL A 214 20.22 15.06 -24.32
CA VAL A 214 19.17 14.13 -24.79
C VAL A 214 19.80 12.82 -25.24
N VAL A 215 20.87 12.91 -26.03
CA VAL A 215 21.74 11.79 -26.39
C VAL A 215 23.18 12.25 -26.21
N MET A 216 24.00 11.49 -25.50
CA MET A 216 25.43 11.78 -25.37
C MET A 216 26.13 11.70 -26.73
N THR A 217 26.94 12.71 -27.02
CA THR A 217 27.75 12.71 -28.24
C THR A 217 28.81 11.60 -28.17
N PRO A 218 29.25 11.05 -29.33
CA PRO A 218 30.36 10.09 -29.34
C PRO A 218 31.63 10.61 -28.66
N ALA A 219 31.90 11.91 -28.76
CA ALA A 219 33.04 12.56 -28.10
C ALA A 219 32.92 12.51 -26.57
N GLU A 220 31.72 12.75 -26.03
CA GLU A 220 31.46 12.66 -24.60
C GLU A 220 31.58 11.23 -24.07
N VAL A 221 30.99 10.25 -24.77
CA VAL A 221 31.15 8.83 -24.42
C VAL A 221 32.63 8.43 -24.43
N THR A 222 33.38 8.84 -25.46
CA THR A 222 34.83 8.58 -25.56
C THR A 222 35.59 9.17 -24.37
N LYS A 223 35.27 10.41 -23.99
CA LYS A 223 35.87 11.08 -22.83
C LYS A 223 35.58 10.33 -21.54
N LEU A 224 34.35 9.87 -21.31
CA LEU A 224 33.98 9.13 -20.11
C LEU A 224 34.70 7.78 -20.02
N ILE A 225 34.84 7.06 -21.15
CA ILE A 225 35.62 5.82 -21.20
C ILE A 225 37.10 6.09 -20.86
N ALA A 226 37.70 7.14 -21.44
CA ALA A 226 39.07 7.54 -21.14
C ALA A 226 39.25 7.88 -19.65
N MET A 227 38.31 8.65 -19.08
CA MET A 227 38.30 8.97 -17.66
C MET A 227 38.25 7.70 -16.78
N ILE A 228 37.42 6.71 -17.12
CA ILE A 228 37.39 5.44 -16.38
C ILE A 228 38.75 4.73 -16.48
N CYS A 229 39.34 4.67 -17.68
CA CYS A 229 40.63 4.01 -17.90
C CYS A 229 41.78 4.68 -17.12
N GLU A 230 41.82 6.01 -17.04
CA GLU A 230 42.84 6.76 -16.29
C GLU A 230 42.85 6.45 -14.78
N ARG A 231 41.77 5.83 -14.27
CA ARG A 231 41.57 5.49 -12.85
C ARG A 231 41.91 4.02 -12.54
N ILE A 232 42.47 3.30 -13.49
CA ILE A 232 42.94 1.92 -13.37
C ILE A 232 44.47 1.94 -13.45
N ASP A 233 45.15 1.22 -12.56
CA ASP A 233 46.61 1.27 -12.44
C ASP A 233 47.32 0.42 -13.50
N ASP A 234 46.83 -0.79 -13.76
CA ASP A 234 47.48 -1.72 -14.68
C ASP A 234 46.93 -1.61 -16.12
N GLU A 235 47.81 -1.82 -17.11
CA GLU A 235 47.45 -1.75 -18.53
C GLU A 235 46.53 -2.90 -19.00
N PRO A 236 46.69 -4.16 -18.55
CA PRO A 236 45.78 -5.24 -18.93
C PRO A 236 44.31 -4.95 -18.59
N SER A 237 44.03 -4.49 -17.37
CA SER A 237 42.67 -4.13 -16.97
C SER A 237 42.13 -2.92 -17.74
N ARG A 238 42.99 -1.92 -18.03
CA ARG A 238 42.62 -0.80 -18.91
C ARG A 238 42.25 -1.28 -20.31
N ALA A 239 42.99 -2.23 -20.88
CA ALA A 239 42.68 -2.82 -22.18
C ALA A 239 41.32 -3.52 -22.17
N VAL A 240 41.00 -4.31 -21.14
CA VAL A 240 39.70 -4.99 -21.02
C VAL A 240 38.54 -4.00 -21.02
N VAL A 241 38.64 -2.89 -20.27
CA VAL A 241 37.60 -1.84 -20.27
C VAL A 241 37.46 -1.20 -21.66
N ARG A 242 38.58 -0.85 -22.31
CA ARG A 242 38.55 -0.28 -23.67
C ARG A 242 37.91 -1.23 -24.66
N ASP A 243 38.32 -2.50 -24.66
CA ASP A 243 37.84 -3.51 -25.61
C ASP A 243 36.35 -3.80 -25.40
N THR A 244 35.90 -3.86 -24.14
CA THR A 244 34.49 -4.04 -23.78
C THR A 244 33.62 -2.91 -24.35
N CYS A 245 34.12 -1.66 -24.28
CA CYS A 245 33.41 -0.48 -24.75
C CYS A 245 33.62 -0.17 -26.25
N ALA A 246 34.63 -0.73 -26.91
CA ALA A 246 35.03 -0.36 -28.27
C ALA A 246 33.92 -0.61 -29.30
N SER A 247 33.33 -1.82 -29.29
CA SER A 247 32.24 -2.17 -30.21
C SER A 247 31.01 -1.31 -30.00
N PHE A 248 30.69 -0.97 -28.74
CA PHE A 248 29.60 -0.05 -28.42
C PHE A 248 29.90 1.34 -28.96
N LEU A 249 31.10 1.89 -28.72
CA LEU A 249 31.46 3.24 -29.15
C LEU A 249 31.40 3.39 -30.69
N HIS A 250 31.85 2.38 -31.45
CA HIS A 250 31.76 2.41 -32.91
C HIS A 250 30.30 2.45 -33.39
N ARG A 251 29.44 1.58 -32.85
CA ARG A 251 28.01 1.52 -33.22
C ARG A 251 27.23 2.73 -32.72
N TRP A 252 27.57 3.26 -31.54
CA TRP A 252 27.03 4.50 -31.02
C TRP A 252 27.38 5.68 -31.94
N THR A 253 28.63 5.73 -32.41
CA THR A 253 29.10 6.76 -33.36
C THR A 253 28.36 6.67 -34.70
N GLU A 254 28.20 5.46 -35.24
CA GLU A 254 27.45 5.22 -36.47
C GLU A 254 25.98 5.64 -36.33
N HIS A 255 25.33 5.21 -35.25
CA HIS A 255 23.92 5.54 -34.98
C HIS A 255 23.72 7.05 -34.75
N TYR A 256 24.68 7.70 -34.10
CA TYR A 256 24.67 9.16 -33.91
C TYR A 256 24.87 9.94 -35.19
N ARG A 257 25.74 9.48 -36.10
CA ARG A 257 25.91 10.13 -37.41
C ARG A 257 24.70 9.98 -38.32
N THR A 258 23.89 8.96 -38.10
CA THR A 258 22.68 8.69 -38.91
C THR A 258 21.42 9.35 -38.35
N HIS A 259 21.27 9.41 -37.01
CA HIS A 259 20.03 9.86 -36.37
C HIS A 259 20.17 11.12 -35.50
N GLY A 260 21.40 11.56 -35.17
CA GLY A 260 21.64 12.67 -34.25
C GLY A 260 21.00 12.44 -32.88
N ASP A 261 20.60 13.51 -32.19
CA ASP A 261 19.86 13.47 -30.92
C ASP A 261 18.33 13.49 -31.11
N GLY A 262 17.86 13.16 -32.32
CA GLY A 262 16.44 13.13 -32.67
C GLY A 262 15.69 11.91 -32.13
N ALA A 263 14.40 12.09 -31.86
CA ALA A 263 13.55 11.06 -31.27
C ALA A 263 13.44 9.77 -32.10
N THR A 264 13.61 9.84 -33.42
CA THR A 264 13.54 8.68 -34.33
C THR A 264 14.68 7.68 -34.12
N GLY A 265 15.79 8.09 -33.48
CA GLY A 265 16.92 7.21 -33.17
C GLY A 265 16.89 6.59 -31.78
N HIS A 266 15.97 6.98 -30.89
CA HIS A 266 15.99 6.63 -29.47
C HIS A 266 15.96 5.12 -29.20
N ASP A 267 15.14 4.36 -29.94
CA ASP A 267 15.04 2.91 -29.77
C ASP A 267 16.38 2.21 -30.07
N GLY A 268 17.08 2.64 -31.12
CA GLY A 268 18.40 2.12 -31.47
C GLY A 268 19.47 2.44 -30.41
N TYR A 269 19.44 3.65 -29.84
CA TYR A 269 20.31 3.99 -28.71
C TYR A 269 20.00 3.11 -27.48
N GLY A 270 18.72 2.90 -27.16
CA GLY A 270 18.31 2.02 -26.08
C GLY A 270 18.83 0.59 -26.24
N GLN A 271 18.77 0.04 -27.46
CA GLN A 271 19.31 -1.29 -27.77
C GLN A 271 20.83 -1.35 -27.53
N LEU A 272 21.59 -0.37 -28.04
CA LEU A 272 23.05 -0.31 -27.85
C LEU A 272 23.46 -0.24 -26.38
N LEU A 273 22.71 0.51 -25.56
CA LEU A 273 22.95 0.59 -24.11
C LEU A 273 22.64 -0.73 -23.40
N GLY A 274 21.59 -1.45 -23.82
CA GLY A 274 21.27 -2.79 -23.33
C GLY A 274 22.39 -3.79 -23.59
N GLU A 275 22.93 -3.80 -24.81
CA GLU A 275 24.06 -4.67 -25.16
C GLU A 275 25.33 -4.33 -24.39
N LEU A 276 25.61 -3.04 -24.16
CA LEU A 276 26.74 -2.61 -23.32
C LEU A 276 26.53 -3.06 -21.87
N ALA A 277 25.31 -2.99 -21.33
CA ALA A 277 25.01 -3.39 -19.96
C ALA A 277 25.24 -4.88 -19.71
N GLU A 278 25.02 -5.74 -20.70
CA GLU A 278 25.34 -7.17 -20.60
C GLU A 278 26.85 -7.40 -20.51
N ARG A 279 27.62 -6.73 -21.37
CA ARG A 279 29.09 -6.86 -21.42
C ARG A 279 29.78 -6.20 -20.21
N ALA A 280 29.23 -5.11 -19.69
CA ALA A 280 29.79 -4.38 -18.55
C ALA A 280 29.91 -5.26 -17.28
N ARG A 281 29.16 -6.36 -17.19
CA ARG A 281 29.25 -7.33 -16.09
C ARG A 281 30.62 -7.98 -15.97
N ASP A 282 31.36 -8.10 -17.07
CA ASP A 282 32.70 -8.68 -17.08
C ASP A 282 33.73 -7.75 -16.43
N LEU A 283 33.40 -6.45 -16.30
CA LEU A 283 34.25 -5.44 -15.67
C LEU A 283 34.17 -5.48 -14.14
N ARG A 284 33.32 -6.33 -13.55
CA ARG A 284 33.05 -6.35 -12.10
C ARG A 284 34.28 -6.58 -11.23
N MET A 285 35.26 -7.30 -11.76
CA MET A 285 36.48 -7.70 -11.06
C MET A 285 37.61 -6.67 -11.20
N ILE A 286 37.45 -5.67 -12.08
CA ILE A 286 38.44 -4.62 -12.27
C ILE A 286 38.17 -3.53 -11.24
N VAL A 287 39.16 -3.25 -10.40
CA VAL A 287 39.03 -2.29 -9.30
C VAL A 287 39.73 -0.98 -9.68
N LEU A 288 39.04 0.12 -9.50
CA LEU A 288 39.54 1.48 -9.69
C LEU A 288 40.34 1.93 -8.45
N ARG A 289 41.18 2.97 -8.58
CA ARG A 289 41.98 3.53 -7.47
C ARG A 289 41.20 3.88 -6.20
N ASN A 290 39.90 4.15 -6.30
CA ASN A 290 39.04 4.47 -5.16
C ASN A 290 38.35 3.23 -4.55
N GLY A 291 38.74 2.02 -4.96
CA GLY A 291 38.20 0.74 -4.48
C GLY A 291 36.89 0.30 -5.15
N MET A 292 36.35 1.11 -6.07
CA MET A 292 35.11 0.80 -6.79
C MET A 292 35.38 -0.14 -7.97
N SER A 293 34.40 -0.96 -8.33
CA SER A 293 34.42 -1.73 -9.59
C SER A 293 34.33 -0.81 -10.82
N ALA A 294 35.07 -1.12 -11.88
CA ALA A 294 34.99 -0.42 -13.17
C ALA A 294 33.61 -0.55 -13.85
N GLN A 295 32.83 -1.58 -13.50
CA GLN A 295 31.44 -1.72 -13.95
C GLN A 295 30.58 -0.52 -13.51
N THR A 296 30.76 -0.04 -12.27
CA THR A 296 29.90 0.98 -11.68
C THR A 296 29.90 2.32 -12.45
N PRO A 297 31.04 2.95 -12.80
CA PRO A 297 31.01 4.15 -13.62
C PRO A 297 30.58 3.88 -15.06
N VAL A 298 30.81 2.70 -15.64
CA VAL A 298 30.24 2.36 -16.98
C VAL A 298 28.71 2.39 -16.91
N GLU A 299 28.14 1.82 -15.85
CA GLU A 299 26.69 1.84 -15.62
C GLU A 299 26.17 3.25 -15.35
N GLN A 300 26.79 3.99 -14.44
CA GLN A 300 26.26 5.28 -13.95
C GLN A 300 26.58 6.46 -14.88
N TRP A 301 27.75 6.46 -15.53
CA TRP A 301 28.19 7.56 -16.39
C TRP A 301 27.77 7.39 -17.84
N ILE A 302 27.67 6.15 -18.34
CA ILE A 302 27.36 5.86 -19.74
C ILE A 302 25.97 5.25 -19.85
N ILE A 303 25.75 4.04 -19.35
CA ILE A 303 24.49 3.29 -19.60
C ILE A 303 23.26 4.06 -19.11
N ALA A 304 23.30 4.54 -17.86
CA ALA A 304 22.17 5.20 -17.23
C ALA A 304 21.95 6.64 -17.74
N ALA A 305 22.97 7.27 -18.34
CA ALA A 305 22.99 8.71 -18.62
C ALA A 305 23.09 9.06 -20.11
N ALA A 306 23.45 8.13 -20.99
CA ALA A 306 23.71 8.41 -22.40
C ALA A 306 22.45 8.71 -23.22
N LEU A 307 21.27 8.34 -22.75
CA LEU A 307 19.98 8.61 -23.41
C LEU A 307 18.98 9.17 -22.38
N ASN A 308 18.49 10.39 -22.62
CA ASN A 308 17.52 11.10 -21.77
C ASN A 308 16.39 11.70 -22.64
N PRO A 309 15.41 10.89 -23.06
CA PRO A 309 14.34 11.35 -23.96
C PRO A 309 13.49 12.48 -23.35
N GLU A 310 13.39 12.54 -22.02
CA GLU A 310 12.65 13.57 -21.29
C GLU A 310 13.33 14.96 -21.32
N ALA A 311 14.61 15.03 -21.72
CA ALA A 311 15.35 16.30 -21.80
C ALA A 311 14.96 17.16 -23.03
N THR A 312 14.09 16.67 -23.92
CA THR A 312 13.52 17.43 -25.06
C THR A 312 12.37 18.36 -24.66
N SER A 313 11.86 18.27 -23.43
CA SER A 313 10.79 19.16 -22.94
C SER A 313 11.23 20.62 -23.02
N THR A 314 10.63 21.34 -23.95
CA THR A 314 10.82 22.78 -24.18
C THR A 314 10.70 23.58 -22.89
N ILE A 315 11.60 24.55 -22.75
CA ILE A 315 11.57 25.62 -21.73
C ILE A 315 10.21 26.32 -21.83
N VAL A 316 9.27 25.94 -20.97
CA VAL A 316 8.14 26.81 -20.65
C VAL A 316 8.67 27.85 -19.69
N SER A 317 9.15 28.94 -20.30
CA SER A 317 9.50 30.18 -19.63
C SER A 317 8.32 30.69 -18.79
N SER A 318 8.66 31.23 -17.62
CA SER A 318 7.78 31.78 -16.57
C SER A 318 7.03 30.74 -15.73
N ALA A 319 7.59 30.43 -14.56
CA ALA A 319 6.77 29.95 -13.45
C ALA A 319 5.71 31.02 -13.16
N PRO A 320 4.41 30.74 -13.29
CA PRO A 320 3.39 31.69 -12.92
C PRO A 320 3.53 31.97 -11.42
N LYS A 321 3.38 33.24 -11.03
CA LYS A 321 3.21 33.62 -9.63
C LYS A 321 2.11 32.72 -9.03
N ARG A 322 2.47 31.86 -8.09
CA ARG A 322 1.58 30.87 -7.44
C ARG A 322 0.43 31.50 -6.63
N SER A 323 0.33 32.83 -6.62
CA SER A 323 -0.82 33.59 -6.13
C SER A 323 -2.13 33.33 -6.92
N ALA A 324 -2.09 32.49 -7.96
CA ALA A 324 -3.26 32.10 -8.75
C ALA A 324 -3.91 30.76 -8.32
N ILE A 325 -3.43 30.11 -7.25
CA ILE A 325 -4.01 28.85 -6.76
C ILE A 325 -4.97 29.12 -5.61
N VAL A 326 -6.19 28.60 -5.72
CA VAL A 326 -7.24 28.76 -4.71
C VAL A 326 -7.66 27.40 -4.17
N ILE A 327 -7.66 27.22 -2.85
CA ILE A 327 -8.25 26.03 -2.23
C ILE A 327 -9.76 26.26 -2.17
N GLU A 328 -10.52 25.41 -2.86
CA GLU A 328 -11.98 25.48 -2.91
C GLU A 328 -12.58 24.22 -2.28
N ARG A 329 -13.60 24.41 -1.43
CA ARG A 329 -14.35 23.38 -0.72
C ARG A 329 -13.46 22.27 -0.13
N PRO A 330 -12.41 22.61 0.65
CA PRO A 330 -11.51 21.62 1.19
C PRO A 330 -12.25 20.63 2.10
N VAL A 331 -11.88 19.35 2.04
CA VAL A 331 -12.51 18.26 2.76
C VAL A 331 -11.61 17.82 3.91
N PHE A 332 -12.09 17.97 5.14
CA PHE A 332 -11.40 17.56 6.35
C PHE A 332 -12.06 16.31 6.96
N ILE A 333 -11.31 15.21 7.07
CA ILE A 333 -11.76 14.03 7.81
C ILE A 333 -11.45 14.23 9.30
N VAL A 334 -12.49 14.36 10.11
CA VAL A 334 -12.41 14.53 11.57
C VAL A 334 -12.87 13.27 12.27
N ALA A 335 -12.09 12.83 13.26
CA ALA A 335 -12.36 11.62 14.02
C ALA A 335 -11.55 11.64 15.31
N ALA A 336 -12.00 10.90 16.33
CA ALA A 336 -11.12 10.57 17.44
C ALA A 336 -9.83 9.86 16.93
N PRO A 337 -8.71 10.00 17.65
CA PRO A 337 -7.52 9.22 17.32
C PRO A 337 -7.86 7.74 17.28
N ARG A 338 -7.28 7.01 16.32
CA ARG A 338 -7.44 5.55 16.17
C ARG A 338 -8.86 5.07 15.77
N SER A 339 -9.70 5.95 15.24
CA SER A 339 -11.03 5.58 14.68
C SER A 339 -10.99 4.96 13.28
N GLY A 340 -9.82 4.85 12.64
CA GLY A 340 -9.70 4.38 11.25
C GLY A 340 -9.69 5.48 10.18
N SER A 341 -9.51 6.75 10.58
CA SER A 341 -9.52 7.90 9.66
C SER A 341 -8.43 7.88 8.59
N SER A 342 -7.29 7.22 8.85
CA SER A 342 -6.23 7.04 7.83
C SER A 342 -6.67 6.10 6.70
N MET A 343 -7.44 5.07 7.01
CA MET A 343 -7.99 4.14 6.03
C MET A 343 -9.00 4.84 5.10
N LEU A 344 -9.88 5.66 5.68
CA LEU A 344 -10.81 6.49 4.93
C LEU A 344 -10.08 7.51 4.04
N PHE A 345 -9.09 8.21 4.61
CA PHE A 345 -8.26 9.17 3.88
C PHE A 345 -7.54 8.53 2.69
N GLU A 346 -6.84 7.41 2.91
CA GLU A 346 -6.10 6.70 1.86
C GLU A 346 -7.02 6.16 0.75
N SER A 347 -8.29 5.90 1.07
CA SER A 347 -9.29 5.52 0.08
C SER A 347 -9.67 6.72 -0.78
N LEU A 348 -10.14 7.82 -0.18
CA LEU A 348 -10.58 9.02 -0.92
C LEU A 348 -9.44 9.73 -1.66
N ALA A 349 -8.21 9.65 -1.16
CA ALA A 349 -7.01 10.25 -1.78
C ALA A 349 -6.64 9.64 -3.14
N ARG A 350 -7.26 8.51 -3.54
CA ARG A 350 -7.09 7.90 -4.87
C ARG A 350 -7.83 8.64 -5.98
N SER A 351 -8.74 9.55 -5.64
CA SER A 351 -9.44 10.38 -6.63
C SER A 351 -8.44 11.28 -7.38
N PRO A 352 -8.53 11.40 -8.71
CA PRO A 352 -7.63 12.27 -9.48
C PRO A 352 -7.79 13.75 -9.15
N GLU A 353 -8.96 14.16 -8.62
CA GLU A 353 -9.28 15.54 -8.24
C GLU A 353 -8.76 15.90 -6.83
N ALA A 354 -8.45 14.90 -6.01
CA ALA A 354 -7.97 15.11 -4.65
C ALA A 354 -6.51 15.57 -4.64
N PHE A 355 -6.27 16.72 -4.03
CA PHE A 355 -4.95 17.15 -3.60
C PHE A 355 -4.77 16.86 -2.12
N THR A 356 -3.68 16.21 -1.75
CA THR A 356 -3.39 15.90 -0.34
C THR A 356 -1.99 16.37 0.05
N VAL A 357 -1.73 16.48 1.35
CA VAL A 357 -0.38 16.76 1.86
C VAL A 357 0.47 15.49 2.09
N GLY A 358 0.01 14.33 1.61
CA GLY A 358 0.68 13.02 1.72
C GLY A 358 0.71 12.39 3.12
N GLY A 359 0.34 13.14 4.16
CA GLY A 359 0.35 12.72 5.57
C GLY A 359 -0.55 13.59 6.45
N GLU A 360 -0.19 13.73 7.72
CA GLU A 360 -0.92 14.58 8.68
C GLU A 360 -0.38 16.02 8.66
N SER A 361 -1.26 17.01 8.58
CA SER A 361 -0.97 18.45 8.52
C SER A 361 -0.58 19.10 9.85
N HIS A 362 -0.39 18.33 10.93
CA HIS A 362 -0.15 18.90 12.26
C HIS A 362 1.01 19.91 12.28
N VAL A 363 2.11 19.65 11.56
CA VAL A 363 3.22 20.61 11.50
C VAL A 363 2.95 21.77 10.54
N LEU A 364 2.09 21.63 9.51
CA LEU A 364 1.69 22.76 8.65
C LEU A 364 0.85 23.79 9.40
N ILE A 365 0.02 23.32 10.34
CA ILE A 365 -0.77 24.19 11.22
C ILE A 365 0.13 24.75 12.33
N GLU A 366 0.88 23.90 13.04
CA GLU A 366 1.67 24.31 14.21
C GLU A 366 2.99 25.02 13.87
N SER A 367 3.38 25.10 12.60
CA SER A 367 4.49 25.95 12.15
C SER A 367 4.15 27.45 12.19
N ILE A 368 2.86 27.79 12.24
CA ILE A 368 2.41 29.16 12.49
C ILE A 368 2.50 29.36 14.01
N PRO A 369 3.39 30.23 14.52
CA PRO A 369 3.63 30.38 15.96
C PRO A 369 2.34 30.58 16.77
N GLU A 370 1.40 31.36 16.23
CA GLU A 370 0.11 31.67 16.82
C GLU A 370 -0.81 30.45 16.98
N LEU A 371 -0.56 29.37 16.25
CA LEU A 371 -1.30 28.10 16.30
C LEU A 371 -0.53 26.98 17.01
N SER A 372 0.72 27.26 17.41
CA SER A 372 1.59 26.29 18.05
C SER A 372 1.13 25.99 19.47
N VAL A 373 0.89 24.72 19.77
CA VAL A 373 0.49 24.29 21.13
C VAL A 373 1.53 24.68 22.19
N ALA A 374 2.81 24.83 21.82
CA ALA A 374 3.86 25.27 22.72
C ALA A 374 3.70 26.74 23.13
N GLN A 375 3.31 27.63 22.20
CA GLN A 375 3.05 29.04 22.47
C GLN A 375 1.79 29.26 23.32
N HIS A 376 0.85 28.33 23.23
CA HIS A 376 -0.33 28.26 24.10
C HIS A 376 -0.06 27.50 25.41
N GLY A 377 1.20 27.47 25.85
CA GLY A 377 1.62 26.85 27.10
C GLY A 377 1.20 25.39 27.22
N TYR A 378 1.14 24.65 26.11
CA TYR A 378 0.61 23.27 26.04
C TYR A 378 -0.78 23.09 26.66
N ALA A 379 -1.67 24.09 26.56
CA ALA A 379 -3.01 24.02 27.12
C ALA A 379 -3.86 22.89 26.51
N SER A 380 -3.99 22.86 25.18
CA SER A 380 -4.59 21.75 24.41
C SER A 380 -4.30 21.93 22.91
N ASN A 381 -4.73 20.97 22.07
CA ASN A 381 -4.72 21.13 20.61
C ASN A 381 -5.93 21.90 20.05
N ARG A 382 -6.82 22.39 20.92
CA ARG A 382 -8.01 23.14 20.55
C ARG A 382 -7.63 24.43 19.83
N LEU A 383 -8.27 24.68 18.70
CA LEU A 383 -8.29 25.98 18.03
C LEU A 383 -9.74 26.31 17.69
N THR A 384 -10.09 27.59 17.77
CA THR A 384 -11.43 28.14 17.56
C THR A 384 -11.42 29.18 16.43
N ALA A 385 -12.58 29.73 16.10
CA ALA A 385 -12.68 30.80 15.09
C ALA A 385 -11.86 32.05 15.45
N ILE A 386 -11.59 32.30 16.75
CA ILE A 386 -10.78 33.44 17.22
C ILE A 386 -9.33 33.32 16.74
N ASP A 387 -8.82 32.10 16.59
CA ASP A 387 -7.44 31.84 16.17
C ASP A 387 -7.26 32.03 14.64
N ALA A 388 -8.35 32.15 13.88
CA ALA A 388 -8.37 32.25 12.42
C ALA A 388 -8.38 33.72 11.92
N ASN A 389 -7.44 34.55 12.36
CA ASN A 389 -7.31 35.89 11.80
C ASN A 389 -6.87 35.86 10.31
N ALA A 390 -6.94 37.00 9.62
CA ALA A 390 -6.70 37.09 8.18
C ALA A 390 -5.27 36.66 7.78
N ASP A 391 -4.26 37.08 8.54
CA ASP A 391 -2.84 36.73 8.30
C ASP A 391 -2.59 35.23 8.51
N VAL A 392 -3.03 34.72 9.67
CA VAL A 392 -2.92 33.31 10.03
C VAL A 392 -3.62 32.43 9.00
N SER A 393 -4.82 32.82 8.57
CA SER A 393 -5.56 32.10 7.54
C SER A 393 -4.86 32.11 6.19
N ALA A 394 -4.29 33.25 5.79
CA ALA A 394 -3.53 33.37 4.54
C ALA A 394 -2.28 32.47 4.55
N ARG A 395 -1.50 32.52 5.65
CA ARG A 395 -0.30 31.68 5.84
C ARG A 395 -0.64 30.21 5.87
N LEU A 396 -1.76 29.83 6.50
CA LEU A 396 -2.19 28.42 6.54
C LEU A 396 -2.62 27.91 5.15
N ARG A 397 -3.37 28.72 4.38
CA ARG A 397 -3.72 28.38 2.99
C ARG A 397 -2.47 28.17 2.14
N ASP A 398 -1.50 29.07 2.27
CA ASP A 398 -0.21 28.99 1.57
C ASP A 398 0.61 27.74 1.98
N ASN A 399 0.64 27.40 3.27
CA ASN A 399 1.21 26.14 3.75
C ASN A 399 0.55 24.91 3.10
N PHE A 400 -0.78 24.89 3.01
CA PHE A 400 -1.51 23.81 2.36
C PHE A 400 -1.25 23.75 0.85
N ILE A 401 -1.24 24.88 0.15
CA ILE A 401 -0.94 24.94 -1.30
C ILE A 401 0.47 24.42 -1.58
N ARG A 402 1.48 24.82 -0.79
CA ARG A 402 2.86 24.32 -0.92
C ARG A 402 2.97 22.81 -0.75
N ALA A 403 2.25 22.26 0.23
CA ALA A 403 2.30 20.86 0.57
C ALA A 403 1.41 19.98 -0.33
N ALA A 404 0.40 20.56 -1.00
CA ALA A 404 -0.55 19.84 -1.83
C ALA A 404 0.13 19.09 -2.98
N ARG A 405 -0.26 17.82 -3.15
CA ARG A 405 0.14 16.94 -4.25
C ARG A 405 -1.09 16.18 -4.75
N SER A 406 -1.21 16.02 -6.06
CA SER A 406 -2.24 15.18 -6.69
C SER A 406 -1.98 13.69 -6.41
N ALA A 407 -2.93 12.82 -6.77
CA ALA A 407 -2.76 11.37 -6.70
C ALA A 407 -1.54 10.85 -7.50
N ARG A 408 -1.06 11.60 -8.50
CA ARG A 408 0.14 11.30 -9.30
C ARG A 408 1.42 11.90 -8.74
N GLY A 409 1.35 12.60 -7.59
CA GLY A 409 2.49 13.24 -6.94
C GLY A 409 2.87 14.61 -7.50
N SER A 410 2.06 15.20 -8.38
CA SER A 410 2.35 16.52 -8.98
C SER A 410 1.87 17.66 -8.08
N ALA A 411 2.64 18.75 -7.98
CA ALA A 411 2.20 19.98 -7.33
C ALA A 411 1.15 20.73 -8.17
N PRO A 412 0.24 21.50 -7.54
CA PRO A 412 -0.69 22.33 -8.29
C PRO A 412 0.05 23.45 -9.04
N VAL A 413 -0.33 23.68 -10.29
CA VAL A 413 0.35 24.63 -11.19
C VAL A 413 -0.40 25.97 -11.26
N ALA A 414 -1.73 25.93 -11.39
CA ALA A 414 -2.63 27.08 -11.36
C ALA A 414 -4.09 26.62 -11.14
N GLY A 415 -4.98 27.54 -10.75
CA GLY A 415 -6.43 27.27 -10.67
C GLY A 415 -6.91 26.82 -9.28
N THR A 416 -8.12 26.25 -9.24
CA THR A 416 -8.73 25.76 -8.00
C THR A 416 -8.30 24.33 -7.69
N ILE A 417 -8.09 24.03 -6.40
CA ILE A 417 -7.77 22.68 -5.92
C ILE A 417 -8.74 22.22 -4.84
N ARG A 418 -9.07 20.92 -4.88
CA ARG A 418 -9.83 20.23 -3.83
C ARG A 418 -8.86 19.59 -2.84
N LEU A 419 -8.58 20.27 -1.74
CA LEU A 419 -7.73 19.72 -0.68
C LEU A 419 -8.50 18.64 0.09
N LEU A 420 -7.95 17.43 0.20
CA LEU A 420 -8.39 16.38 1.12
C LEU A 420 -7.35 16.22 2.23
N GLU A 421 -7.77 16.40 3.48
CA GLU A 421 -6.88 16.43 4.64
C GLU A 421 -7.42 15.54 5.77
N LYS A 422 -6.50 14.85 6.46
CA LYS A 422 -6.79 14.14 7.70
C LYS A 422 -5.66 14.31 8.71
N THR A 423 -5.98 14.91 9.85
CA THR A 423 -5.12 14.94 11.03
C THR A 423 -5.95 14.73 12.30
N PRO A 424 -5.59 13.80 13.22
CA PRO A 424 -6.36 13.54 14.43
C PRO A 424 -6.60 14.77 15.31
N LYS A 425 -5.65 15.72 15.36
CA LYS A 425 -5.80 16.99 16.09
C LYS A 425 -6.95 17.86 15.55
N ASN A 426 -7.37 17.68 14.29
CA ASN A 426 -8.44 18.45 13.68
C ASN A 426 -9.82 18.14 14.27
N ALA A 427 -9.95 17.03 15.04
CA ALA A 427 -11.09 16.79 15.91
C ALA A 427 -11.34 17.94 16.91
N LEU A 428 -10.31 18.72 17.23
CA LEU A 428 -10.38 19.85 18.15
C LEU A 428 -10.26 21.20 17.42
N ARG A 429 -10.36 21.26 16.09
CA ARG A 429 -10.06 22.49 15.31
C ARG A 429 -11.14 22.86 14.30
N ILE A 430 -12.33 22.25 14.35
CA ILE A 430 -13.39 22.46 13.35
C ILE A 430 -13.76 23.95 13.19
N PRO A 431 -14.00 24.75 14.26
CA PRO A 431 -14.38 26.15 14.09
C PRO A 431 -13.26 27.00 13.51
N PHE A 432 -12.01 26.71 13.87
CA PHE A 432 -10.82 27.33 13.27
C PHE A 432 -10.75 27.03 11.78
N LEU A 433 -10.86 25.76 11.38
CA LEU A 433 -10.82 25.34 9.98
C LEU A 433 -11.99 25.91 9.17
N ALA A 434 -13.19 25.98 9.75
CA ALA A 434 -14.36 26.57 9.12
C ALA A 434 -14.21 28.09 8.93
N ALA A 435 -13.53 28.79 9.84
CA ALA A 435 -13.23 30.21 9.71
C ALA A 435 -12.10 30.48 8.69
N THR A 436 -11.05 29.65 8.66
CA THR A 436 -9.97 29.75 7.65
C THR A 436 -10.46 29.41 6.25
N PHE A 437 -11.38 28.45 6.13
CA PHE A 437 -11.96 27.96 4.88
C PHE A 437 -13.50 28.02 4.97
N PRO A 438 -14.11 29.15 4.59
CA PRO A 438 -15.55 29.37 4.73
C PRO A 438 -16.43 28.37 3.98
N ASP A 439 -15.88 27.61 3.04
CA ASP A 439 -16.55 26.59 2.22
C ASP A 439 -16.10 25.15 2.53
N ALA A 440 -15.29 24.93 3.57
CA ALA A 440 -14.77 23.62 3.96
C ALA A 440 -15.88 22.59 4.29
N ARG A 441 -15.74 21.36 3.80
CA ARG A 441 -16.62 20.23 4.13
C ARG A 441 -15.95 19.30 5.14
N PHE A 442 -16.74 18.73 6.05
CA PHE A 442 -16.23 17.86 7.10
C PHE A 442 -16.82 16.45 6.99
N ILE A 443 -15.95 15.44 6.97
CA ILE A 443 -16.39 14.04 7.08
C ILE A 443 -16.08 13.57 8.50
N TYR A 444 -17.13 13.32 9.29
CA TYR A 444 -17.00 12.82 10.64
C TYR A 444 -17.02 11.29 10.65
N LEU A 445 -15.88 10.68 10.99
CA LEU A 445 -15.76 9.24 11.20
C LEU A 445 -15.88 8.89 12.69
N TYR A 446 -16.99 8.25 13.04
CA TYR A 446 -17.24 7.73 14.38
C TYR A 446 -16.88 6.24 14.51
N ARG A 447 -16.33 5.85 15.66
CA ARG A 447 -16.06 4.45 16.00
C ARG A 447 -16.53 4.17 17.42
N GLU A 448 -17.16 3.01 17.61
CA GLU A 448 -17.72 2.58 18.89
C GLU A 448 -16.66 2.68 20.02
N PRO A 449 -17.07 3.17 21.22
CA PRO A 449 -16.15 3.51 22.30
C PRO A 449 -15.29 2.33 22.74
N GLU A 450 -15.87 1.14 22.84
CA GLU A 450 -15.17 -0.08 23.27
C GLU A 450 -13.96 -0.36 22.37
N GLU A 451 -14.17 -0.33 21.06
CA GLU A 451 -13.14 -0.59 20.07
C GLU A 451 -12.10 0.51 19.97
N ASN A 452 -12.56 1.77 19.99
CA ASN A 452 -11.68 2.90 19.78
C ASN A 452 -10.80 3.14 21.02
N VAL A 453 -11.35 3.03 22.23
CA VAL A 453 -10.59 3.15 23.48
C VAL A 453 -9.52 2.08 23.58
N ALA A 454 -9.83 0.82 23.25
CA ALA A 454 -8.80 -0.22 23.19
C ALA A 454 -7.69 0.11 22.19
N SER A 455 -8.05 0.63 21.02
CA SER A 455 -7.05 1.03 20.03
C SER A 455 -6.21 2.24 20.47
N ILE A 456 -6.73 3.10 21.35
CA ILE A 456 -5.99 4.21 21.97
C ILE A 456 -5.04 3.65 23.03
N ILE A 457 -5.49 2.73 23.90
CA ILE A 457 -4.64 2.06 24.89
C ILE A 457 -3.44 1.38 24.23
N GLU A 458 -3.66 0.63 23.15
CA GLU A 458 -2.56 -0.02 22.42
C GLU A 458 -1.62 0.97 21.74
N ALA A 459 -2.14 2.11 21.27
CA ALA A 459 -1.31 3.16 20.68
C ALA A 459 -0.39 3.77 21.74
N TRP A 460 -0.92 4.03 22.94
CA TRP A 460 -0.16 4.51 24.10
C TRP A 460 0.86 3.50 24.62
N ALA A 461 0.51 2.21 24.62
CA ALA A 461 1.42 1.13 25.00
C ALA A 461 2.50 0.86 23.95
N SER A 462 2.49 1.58 22.83
CA SER A 462 3.51 1.48 21.79
C SER A 462 4.35 2.76 21.73
N ASP A 463 5.62 2.63 21.39
CA ASP A 463 6.50 3.81 21.20
C ASP A 463 6.22 4.55 19.88
N ARG A 464 5.29 4.05 19.05
CA ARG A 464 5.03 4.58 17.70
C ARG A 464 4.15 5.83 17.65
N PHE A 465 3.39 6.13 18.71
CA PHE A 465 2.42 7.23 18.74
C PHE A 465 2.70 8.29 19.82
N GLN A 466 3.92 8.33 20.34
CA GLN A 466 4.40 9.37 21.25
C GLN A 466 4.52 10.71 20.52
N THR A 467 3.45 11.52 20.55
CA THR A 467 3.36 12.82 19.87
C THR A 467 4.18 13.89 20.58
N TYR A 468 4.21 13.85 21.92
CA TYR A 468 4.93 14.82 22.73
C TYR A 468 5.89 14.10 23.66
N ARG A 469 7.19 14.22 23.40
CA ARG A 469 8.22 13.52 24.19
C ARG A 469 8.54 14.25 25.49
N ASP A 470 8.58 15.58 25.42
CA ASP A 470 9.04 16.45 26.50
C ASP A 470 7.94 17.47 26.88
N LEU A 471 6.85 16.99 27.50
CA LEU A 471 5.82 17.90 28.03
C LEU A 471 6.22 18.46 29.40
N PRO A 472 6.06 19.77 29.64
CA PRO A 472 6.29 20.34 30.96
C PRO A 472 5.44 19.65 32.03
N ASN A 473 6.09 19.18 33.10
CA ASN A 473 5.50 18.52 34.26
C ASN A 473 4.83 17.14 33.99
N ALA A 474 5.08 16.53 32.82
CA ALA A 474 4.67 15.15 32.57
C ALA A 474 5.79 14.16 32.94
N PRO A 475 5.49 13.02 33.58
CA PRO A 475 6.50 12.03 33.99
C PRO A 475 7.09 11.21 32.82
N GLY A 476 6.63 11.44 31.58
CA GLY A 476 7.04 10.71 30.39
C GLY A 476 6.33 11.19 29.12
N PRO A 477 6.56 10.53 27.98
CA PRO A 477 5.99 10.94 26.70
C PRO A 477 4.46 10.80 26.67
N TRP A 478 3.79 11.77 26.07
CA TRP A 478 2.34 11.78 25.86
C TRP A 478 1.99 11.38 24.44
N SER A 479 1.07 10.41 24.31
CA SER A 479 0.65 9.89 23.01
C SER A 479 -0.62 10.56 22.49
N LEU A 480 -0.72 10.66 21.15
CA LEU A 480 -1.88 11.16 20.41
C LEU A 480 -2.14 12.66 20.63
N VAL A 481 -3.32 13.06 21.13
CA VAL A 481 -3.77 14.47 21.17
C VAL A 481 -3.79 15.03 22.60
N LEU A 482 -3.51 16.32 22.74
CA LEU A 482 -3.72 17.08 23.97
C LEU A 482 -5.15 17.61 24.00
N ILE A 483 -6.02 16.94 24.75
CA ILE A 483 -7.39 17.41 24.99
C ILE A 483 -7.41 18.55 26.02
N PRO A 484 -8.42 19.43 26.02
CA PRO A 484 -8.64 20.34 27.15
C PRO A 484 -8.65 19.58 28.48
N GLY A 485 -7.90 20.07 29.47
CA GLY A 485 -7.79 19.43 30.79
C GLY A 485 -6.82 18.24 30.88
N TRP A 486 -6.02 17.94 29.85
CA TRP A 486 -5.14 16.74 29.84
C TRP A 486 -4.19 16.62 31.04
N ARG A 487 -3.78 17.75 31.65
CA ARG A 487 -2.90 17.78 32.82
C ARG A 487 -3.48 17.08 34.04
N GLU A 488 -4.81 17.12 34.20
CA GLU A 488 -5.53 16.47 35.30
C GLU A 488 -5.48 14.94 35.20
N LEU A 489 -5.14 14.41 34.02
CA LEU A 489 -5.02 12.99 33.77
C LEU A 489 -3.62 12.44 34.09
N ILE A 490 -2.65 13.31 34.39
CA ILE A 490 -1.30 12.89 34.78
C ILE A 490 -1.40 12.06 36.07
N GLY A 491 -0.82 10.85 36.04
CA GLY A 491 -0.86 9.91 37.16
C GLY A 491 -2.14 9.05 37.23
N THR A 492 -3.12 9.25 36.35
CA THR A 492 -4.29 8.36 36.23
C THR A 492 -3.96 7.09 35.45
N ALA A 493 -4.83 6.07 35.53
CA ALA A 493 -4.62 4.84 34.78
C ALA A 493 -4.74 5.08 33.26
N LEU A 494 -3.96 4.35 32.45
CA LEU A 494 -3.97 4.52 30.99
C LEU A 494 -5.38 4.37 30.36
N ALA A 495 -6.23 3.52 30.94
CA ALA A 495 -7.61 3.38 30.49
C ALA A 495 -8.43 4.66 30.71
N ASP A 496 -8.19 5.41 31.78
CA ASP A 496 -8.84 6.70 32.05
C ASP A 496 -8.36 7.78 31.06
N ILE A 497 -7.07 7.81 30.76
CA ILE A 497 -6.51 8.69 29.71
C ILE A 497 -7.15 8.39 28.36
N ALA A 498 -7.24 7.11 27.99
CA ALA A 498 -7.81 6.69 26.71
C ALA A 498 -9.31 7.02 26.58
N VAL A 499 -10.07 6.81 27.67
CA VAL A 499 -11.49 7.18 27.74
C VAL A 499 -11.67 8.69 27.66
N ALA A 500 -10.84 9.47 28.36
CA ALA A 500 -10.89 10.93 28.30
C ALA A 500 -10.56 11.45 26.89
N GLN A 501 -9.55 10.90 26.22
CA GLN A 501 -9.21 11.26 24.84
C GLN A 501 -10.36 10.94 23.87
N TRP A 502 -10.98 9.76 23.97
CA TRP A 502 -12.13 9.41 23.15
C TRP A 502 -13.33 10.32 23.42
N ARG A 503 -13.65 10.55 24.70
CA ARG A 503 -14.81 11.37 25.10
C ARG A 503 -14.64 12.81 24.65
N ALA A 504 -13.53 13.45 24.99
CA ALA A 504 -13.32 14.86 24.68
C ALA A 504 -13.27 15.14 23.18
N THR A 505 -12.66 14.25 22.37
CA THR A 505 -12.61 14.45 20.92
C THR A 505 -13.97 14.26 20.25
N ASN A 506 -14.72 13.20 20.55
CA ASN A 506 -16.05 13.01 19.96
C ASN A 506 -17.06 14.05 20.47
N GLN A 507 -16.95 14.47 21.74
CA GLN A 507 -17.75 15.55 22.31
C GLN A 507 -17.53 16.84 21.53
N GLN A 508 -16.26 17.24 21.37
CA GLN A 508 -15.92 18.45 20.65
C GLN A 508 -16.34 18.42 19.18
N ILE A 509 -16.15 17.29 18.49
CA ILE A 509 -16.60 17.14 17.10
C ILE A 509 -18.11 17.37 17.02
N LEU A 510 -18.90 16.70 17.86
CA LEU A 510 -20.36 16.83 17.84
C LEU A 510 -20.83 18.24 18.18
N ASP A 511 -20.20 18.90 19.16
CA ASP A 511 -20.55 20.28 19.53
C ASP A 511 -20.22 21.27 18.41
N ASP A 512 -19.06 21.10 17.76
CA ASP A 512 -18.63 22.00 16.68
C ASP A 512 -19.43 21.80 15.40
N LEU A 513 -19.74 20.55 15.03
CA LEU A 513 -20.54 20.26 13.84
C LEU A 513 -22.00 20.73 14.02
N ALA A 514 -22.54 20.68 15.24
CA ALA A 514 -23.87 21.21 15.53
C ALA A 514 -23.99 22.73 15.31
N ALA A 515 -22.88 23.45 15.32
CA ALA A 515 -22.82 24.88 15.01
C ALA A 515 -22.67 25.19 13.50
N LEU A 516 -22.49 24.17 12.66
CA LEU A 516 -22.37 24.32 11.21
C LEU A 516 -23.67 23.95 10.50
N PRO A 517 -23.95 24.54 9.32
CA PRO A 517 -25.03 24.08 8.45
C PRO A 517 -24.86 22.59 8.09
N GLN A 518 -25.96 21.85 7.99
CA GLN A 518 -25.95 20.41 7.80
C GLN A 518 -25.27 19.99 6.48
N GLU A 519 -25.34 20.82 5.43
CA GLU A 519 -24.67 20.59 4.14
C GLU A 519 -23.12 20.66 4.21
N ARG A 520 -22.57 21.18 5.32
CA ARG A 520 -21.12 21.31 5.52
C ARG A 520 -20.49 20.08 6.13
N PHE A 521 -21.27 19.10 6.60
CA PHE A 521 -20.71 17.88 7.15
C PHE A 521 -21.52 16.63 6.84
N CYS A 522 -20.81 15.51 6.79
CA CYS A 522 -21.39 14.20 6.61
C CYS A 522 -20.78 13.22 7.62
N MET A 523 -21.62 12.43 8.28
CA MET A 523 -21.20 11.46 9.26
C MET A 523 -21.14 10.05 8.65
N THR A 524 -20.12 9.30 9.04
CA THR A 524 -19.95 7.88 8.74
C THR A 524 -19.48 7.14 9.99
N THR A 525 -19.58 5.82 10.01
CA THR A 525 -19.01 5.00 11.07
C THR A 525 -17.95 4.06 10.54
N TYR A 526 -17.01 3.69 11.40
CA TYR A 526 -16.00 2.69 11.07
C TYR A 526 -16.65 1.40 10.56
N ALA A 527 -17.71 0.95 11.25
CA ALA A 527 -18.55 -0.17 10.82
C ALA A 527 -19.13 0.01 9.41
N ALA A 528 -19.69 1.18 9.07
CA ALA A 528 -20.26 1.42 7.75
C ALA A 528 -19.20 1.33 6.64
N ILE A 529 -18.02 1.90 6.88
CA ILE A 529 -16.90 1.84 5.94
C ILE A 529 -16.36 0.41 5.80
N THR A 530 -16.35 -0.40 6.86
CA THR A 530 -15.85 -1.77 6.79
C THR A 530 -16.87 -2.78 6.26
N GLU A 531 -18.17 -2.59 6.55
CA GLU A 531 -19.25 -3.50 6.18
C GLU A 531 -19.74 -3.28 4.75
N ASN A 532 -19.84 -2.01 4.34
CA ASN A 532 -20.32 -1.59 3.02
C ASN A 532 -19.35 -0.58 2.36
N PRO A 533 -18.07 -0.94 2.16
CA PRO A 533 -17.00 -0.02 1.78
C PRO A 533 -17.27 0.72 0.47
N VAL A 534 -17.80 0.02 -0.54
CA VAL A 534 -18.01 0.61 -1.88
C VAL A 534 -19.12 1.66 -1.84
N GLU A 535 -20.26 1.34 -1.24
CA GLU A 535 -21.41 2.23 -1.16
C GLU A 535 -21.11 3.43 -0.25
N GLU A 536 -20.50 3.18 0.90
CA GLU A 536 -20.18 4.24 1.85
C GLU A 536 -19.09 5.17 1.31
N LEU A 537 -18.06 4.65 0.63
CA LEU A 537 -17.06 5.51 -0.02
C LEU A 537 -17.65 6.28 -1.20
N ALA A 538 -18.59 5.72 -1.97
CA ALA A 538 -19.25 6.43 -3.06
C ALA A 538 -20.08 7.61 -2.53
N ARG A 539 -20.81 7.39 -1.43
CA ARG A 539 -21.58 8.42 -0.73
C ARG A 539 -20.68 9.54 -0.20
N LEU A 540 -19.56 9.18 0.43
CA LEU A 540 -18.60 10.15 0.95
C LEU A 540 -17.86 10.90 -0.16
N ALA A 541 -17.54 10.24 -1.29
CA ALA A 541 -16.95 10.87 -2.46
C ALA A 541 -17.93 11.87 -3.10
N ALA A 542 -19.22 11.50 -3.22
CA ALA A 542 -20.26 12.41 -3.69
C ALA A 542 -20.41 13.63 -2.76
N PHE A 543 -20.46 13.43 -1.45
CA PHE A 543 -20.46 14.53 -0.48
C PHE A 543 -19.19 15.39 -0.57
N ALA A 544 -18.05 14.82 -0.93
CA ALA A 544 -16.78 15.52 -1.06
C ALA A 544 -16.60 16.24 -2.42
N ASP A 545 -17.54 16.09 -3.37
CA ASP A 545 -17.38 16.35 -4.81
C ASP A 545 -16.05 15.80 -5.34
N LEU A 546 -15.78 14.51 -5.10
CA LEU A 546 -14.63 13.79 -5.66
C LEU A 546 -15.11 12.76 -6.67
N GLU A 547 -14.47 12.70 -7.83
CA GLU A 547 -14.79 11.73 -8.88
C GLU A 547 -14.72 10.28 -8.36
N TRP A 548 -15.80 9.54 -8.56
CA TRP A 548 -15.87 8.10 -8.29
C TRP A 548 -15.32 7.31 -9.47
N SER A 549 -14.31 6.48 -9.24
CA SER A 549 -13.64 5.69 -10.29
C SER A 549 -13.40 4.24 -9.86
N SER A 550 -13.11 3.36 -10.82
CA SER A 550 -12.86 1.93 -10.58
C SER A 550 -11.65 1.65 -9.68
N THR A 551 -10.74 2.61 -9.50
CA THR A 551 -9.60 2.52 -8.56
C THR A 551 -10.02 2.65 -7.10
N LEU A 552 -11.13 3.35 -6.81
CA LEU A 552 -11.77 3.41 -5.48
C LEU A 552 -12.48 2.10 -5.12
N ALA A 553 -12.89 1.31 -6.13
CA ALA A 553 -13.57 0.02 -5.96
C ALA A 553 -12.63 -1.18 -5.73
N SER A 554 -11.30 -0.99 -5.74
CA SER A 554 -10.27 -2.04 -5.62
C SER A 554 -10.05 -2.59 -4.20
N GLY A 555 -10.97 -2.32 -3.27
CA GLY A 555 -10.89 -2.70 -1.86
C GLY A 555 -10.11 -1.69 -1.02
N ILE A 556 -10.44 -1.65 0.27
CA ILE A 556 -9.83 -0.75 1.25
C ILE A 556 -8.44 -1.26 1.63
N PRO A 557 -7.36 -0.48 1.42
CA PRO A 557 -6.03 -0.87 1.85
C PRO A 557 -5.93 -0.94 3.38
N LEU A 558 -5.12 -1.85 3.91
CA LEU A 558 -4.69 -1.75 5.31
C LEU A 558 -3.85 -0.49 5.46
N SER A 559 -4.28 0.43 6.32
CA SER A 559 -3.58 1.71 6.47
C SER A 559 -2.16 1.52 7.00
N LYS A 560 -1.22 2.35 6.52
CA LYS A 560 0.19 2.41 7.00
C LYS A 560 0.34 2.63 8.51
N HIS A 561 -0.72 3.09 9.19
CA HIS A 561 -0.77 3.32 10.64
C HIS A 561 -1.44 2.18 11.44
N THR A 562 -1.66 1.03 10.82
CA THR A 562 -2.22 -0.18 11.44
C THR A 562 -1.15 -0.87 12.28
N LEU A 563 -1.35 -0.96 13.59
CA LEU A 563 -0.44 -1.67 14.50
C LEU A 563 -0.61 -3.19 14.41
N THR A 564 -1.86 -3.63 14.37
CA THR A 564 -2.27 -5.01 14.19
C THR A 564 -3.58 -5.02 13.40
N PRO A 565 -3.84 -6.05 12.57
CA PRO A 565 -5.03 -6.09 11.72
C PRO A 565 -6.32 -5.88 12.54
N PRO A 566 -7.30 -5.11 12.03
CA PRO A 566 -8.56 -4.89 12.75
C PRO A 566 -9.26 -6.24 12.99
N ARG A 567 -9.64 -6.49 14.25
CA ARG A 567 -10.45 -7.65 14.65
C ARG A 567 -11.63 -7.17 15.52
N PRO A 568 -12.88 -7.63 15.29
CA PRO A 568 -14.06 -7.20 16.06
C PRO A 568 -13.86 -7.27 17.57
N ASP A 569 -13.22 -8.34 18.06
CA ASP A 569 -13.03 -8.58 19.50
C ASP A 569 -11.66 -8.16 20.02
N LYS A 570 -10.88 -7.41 19.23
CA LYS A 570 -9.54 -6.95 19.62
C LYS A 570 -9.56 -6.20 20.96
N TRP A 571 -10.61 -5.41 21.17
CA TRP A 571 -10.78 -4.65 22.39
C TRP A 571 -11.02 -5.53 23.63
N ARG A 572 -11.47 -6.78 23.46
CA ARG A 572 -11.70 -7.71 24.58
C ARG A 572 -10.42 -8.03 25.36
N LYS A 573 -9.24 -7.92 24.73
CA LYS A 573 -7.94 -7.96 25.42
C LYS A 573 -7.85 -6.95 26.58
N HIS A 574 -8.52 -5.81 26.42
CA HIS A 574 -8.57 -4.73 27.41
C HIS A 574 -9.95 -4.63 28.10
N ALA A 575 -10.82 -5.63 27.97
CA ALA A 575 -12.19 -5.58 28.50
C ALA A 575 -12.25 -5.29 30.00
N ALA A 576 -11.36 -5.91 30.80
CA ALA A 576 -11.33 -5.73 32.24
C ALA A 576 -11.14 -4.25 32.67
N VAL A 577 -10.39 -3.48 31.87
CA VAL A 577 -10.15 -2.05 32.14
C VAL A 577 -11.12 -1.13 31.38
N ILE A 578 -11.69 -1.56 30.26
CA ILE A 578 -12.60 -0.75 29.44
C ILE A 578 -14.05 -0.84 29.94
N VAL A 579 -14.58 -2.05 30.17
CA VAL A 579 -16.00 -2.29 30.48
C VAL A 579 -16.51 -1.43 31.67
N PRO A 580 -15.77 -1.27 32.78
CA PRO A 580 -16.23 -0.45 33.91
C PRO A 580 -16.44 1.04 33.57
N ARG A 581 -15.85 1.52 32.47
CA ARG A 581 -15.84 2.94 32.07
C ARG A 581 -16.85 3.27 30.97
N MET A 582 -17.52 2.28 30.38
CA MET A 582 -18.41 2.48 29.23
C MET A 582 -19.71 3.22 29.60
N THR A 583 -20.23 3.02 30.81
CA THR A 583 -21.45 3.71 31.27
C THR A 583 -21.31 5.24 31.20
N ALA A 584 -20.11 5.78 31.44
CA ALA A 584 -19.84 7.21 31.38
C ALA A 584 -19.84 7.79 29.94
N LEU A 585 -19.85 6.93 28.92
CA LEU A 585 -19.79 7.31 27.50
C LEU A 585 -21.14 7.18 26.78
N GLU A 586 -22.14 6.57 27.42
CA GLU A 586 -23.40 6.19 26.79
C GLU A 586 -24.21 7.41 26.30
N GLU A 587 -24.22 8.51 27.04
CA GLU A 587 -24.90 9.75 26.61
C GLU A 587 -24.27 10.33 25.34
N LEU A 588 -22.93 10.31 25.25
CA LEU A 588 -22.22 10.77 24.07
C LEU A 588 -22.44 9.84 22.87
N ARG A 589 -22.49 8.53 23.13
CA ARG A 589 -22.83 7.51 22.13
C ARG A 589 -24.24 7.74 21.55
N LYS A 590 -25.24 7.99 22.40
CA LYS A 590 -26.61 8.33 21.96
C LYS A 590 -26.62 9.58 21.07
N ARG A 591 -25.92 10.63 21.46
CA ARG A 591 -25.80 11.86 20.66
C ARG A 591 -25.20 11.60 19.27
N ALA A 592 -24.16 10.78 19.18
CA ALA A 592 -23.58 10.40 17.88
C ALA A 592 -24.59 9.65 17.00
N TYR A 593 -25.41 8.76 17.58
CA TYR A 593 -26.47 8.09 16.83
C TYR A 593 -27.57 9.03 16.33
N VAL A 594 -27.95 10.04 17.12
CA VAL A 594 -28.92 11.06 16.69
C VAL A 594 -28.38 11.81 15.47
N VAL A 595 -27.14 12.29 15.52
CA VAL A 595 -26.51 13.00 14.38
C VAL A 595 -26.44 12.11 13.14
N ARG A 596 -26.11 10.81 13.31
CA ARG A 596 -26.12 9.86 12.19
C ARG A 596 -27.52 9.69 11.60
N GLN A 597 -28.57 9.70 12.42
CA GLN A 597 -29.95 9.53 11.95
C GLN A 597 -30.49 10.76 11.24
N SER A 598 -30.05 11.96 11.64
CA SER A 598 -30.45 13.23 11.04
C SER A 598 -29.61 13.65 9.82
N ASP A 599 -28.54 12.91 9.48
CA ASP A 599 -27.71 13.21 8.31
C ASP A 599 -28.54 13.04 7.01
N PRO A 600 -28.80 14.12 6.25
CA PRO A 600 -29.60 14.06 5.02
C PRO A 600 -28.89 13.34 3.88
N HIS A 601 -27.57 13.12 4.01
CA HIS A 601 -26.79 12.30 3.09
C HIS A 601 -26.81 10.81 3.45
N LYS A 602 -27.60 10.39 4.45
CA LYS A 602 -27.78 8.99 4.83
C LYS A 602 -28.61 8.26 3.77
N VAL A 603 -28.16 7.07 3.36
CA VAL A 603 -28.98 6.17 2.55
C VAL A 603 -30.13 5.63 3.43
N THR A 604 -31.37 5.86 3.02
CA THR A 604 -32.57 5.37 3.72
C THR A 604 -32.75 3.88 3.49
N THR A 605 -31.97 3.05 4.19
CA THR A 605 -32.28 1.62 4.36
C THR A 605 -32.97 1.42 5.70
N THR A 606 -34.28 1.22 5.66
CA THR A 606 -35.12 0.76 6.78
C THR A 606 -34.93 -0.74 6.97
N TYR A 607 -34.50 -1.20 8.15
CA TYR A 607 -34.95 -2.45 8.82
C TYR A 607 -34.49 -2.45 10.32
N PRO A 608 -35.18 -3.17 11.22
CA PRO A 608 -35.24 -2.90 12.66
C PRO A 608 -34.24 -3.70 13.48
N ARG A 609 -33.97 -3.20 14.69
CA ARG A 609 -32.98 -3.69 15.66
C ARG A 609 -33.63 -4.64 16.68
N PRO A 610 -33.11 -5.87 16.92
CA PRO A 610 -33.50 -6.66 18.09
C PRO A 610 -32.59 -6.40 19.30
N ALA A 611 -33.18 -6.49 20.49
CA ALA A 611 -32.63 -6.12 21.80
C ALA A 611 -31.65 -7.13 22.42
N ALA A 612 -30.91 -6.67 23.43
CA ALA A 612 -29.80 -7.35 24.10
C ALA A 612 -30.22 -8.38 25.17
N ALA A 613 -29.49 -9.50 25.28
CA ALA A 613 -29.42 -10.33 26.50
C ALA A 613 -28.10 -11.15 26.63
N SER A 614 -27.44 -10.94 27.79
CA SER A 614 -26.51 -11.73 28.64
C SER A 614 -25.46 -12.75 28.10
N ARG A 615 -24.29 -12.73 28.79
CA ARG A 615 -22.99 -13.42 28.59
C ARG A 615 -22.85 -14.83 29.23
N GLN A 616 -21.97 -15.68 28.64
CA GLN A 616 -20.86 -16.52 29.21
C GLN A 616 -20.52 -17.68 28.20
N ALA A 617 -19.30 -18.15 27.87
CA ALA A 617 -17.90 -17.95 28.27
C ALA A 617 -16.88 -18.35 27.14
N ASP A 618 -15.74 -17.63 27.09
CA ASP A 618 -14.31 -17.91 26.72
C ASP A 618 -13.82 -18.71 25.45
N PRO A 619 -12.54 -18.55 25.00
CA PRO A 619 -11.96 -17.45 24.21
C PRO A 619 -11.32 -17.90 22.87
N GLY A 620 -11.47 -17.13 21.78
CA GLY A 620 -10.64 -17.32 20.58
C GLY A 620 -11.18 -16.85 19.22
N ALA A 621 -12.48 -16.56 19.10
CA ALA A 621 -13.09 -16.21 17.81
C ALA A 621 -13.34 -14.69 17.69
N GLN A 622 -12.97 -14.08 16.56
CA GLN A 622 -13.80 -12.98 16.02
C GLN A 622 -15.19 -13.62 15.84
N ASP A 623 -16.27 -13.06 16.41
CA ASP A 623 -17.61 -13.68 16.46
C ASP A 623 -18.20 -14.02 15.06
N PHE A 624 -17.65 -15.03 14.40
CA PHE A 624 -18.33 -15.90 13.47
C PHE A 624 -19.26 -16.76 14.30
N ARG A 625 -20.56 -16.57 14.12
CA ARG A 625 -21.56 -17.41 14.77
C ARG A 625 -22.12 -18.33 13.72
N SER A 626 -22.16 -19.61 14.02
CA SER A 626 -22.87 -20.59 13.22
C SER A 626 -23.93 -21.25 14.08
N VAL A 627 -25.19 -21.08 13.72
CA VAL A 627 -26.30 -21.84 14.30
C VAL A 627 -26.46 -23.10 13.46
N HIS A 628 -26.69 -24.25 14.10
CA HIS A 628 -26.83 -25.51 13.37
C HIS A 628 -27.89 -26.37 14.04
N THR A 629 -28.50 -27.24 13.24
CA THR A 629 -29.31 -28.33 13.77
C THR A 629 -28.43 -29.37 14.45
N SER A 630 -28.91 -29.99 15.52
CA SER A 630 -28.24 -31.15 16.15
C SER A 630 -28.00 -32.29 15.15
N SER A 631 -28.93 -32.48 14.20
CA SER A 631 -28.80 -33.45 13.11
C SER A 631 -27.61 -33.19 12.18
N PHE A 632 -27.08 -31.96 12.10
CA PHE A 632 -25.91 -31.64 11.28
C PHE A 632 -24.64 -32.25 11.88
N THR A 633 -24.42 -32.05 13.17
CA THR A 633 -23.28 -32.63 13.90
C THR A 633 -23.35 -34.16 13.88
N GLN A 634 -24.54 -34.73 14.13
CA GLN A 634 -24.76 -36.18 14.06
C GLN A 634 -24.44 -36.72 12.65
N LEU A 635 -24.86 -36.01 11.61
CA LEU A 635 -24.61 -36.42 10.24
C LEU A 635 -23.10 -36.45 9.93
N LEU A 636 -22.33 -35.42 10.30
CA LEU A 636 -20.87 -35.43 10.11
C LEU A 636 -20.21 -36.62 10.80
N ARG A 637 -20.70 -36.99 12.00
CA ARG A 637 -20.23 -38.17 12.75
C ARG A 637 -20.53 -39.48 12.04
N GLU A 638 -21.76 -39.64 11.57
CA GLU A 638 -22.21 -40.84 10.85
C GLU A 638 -21.44 -41.02 9.54
N LEU A 639 -21.20 -39.92 8.83
CA LEU A 639 -20.40 -39.88 7.59
C LEU A 639 -18.90 -40.06 7.84
N ARG A 640 -18.46 -40.00 9.11
CA ARG A 640 -17.04 -40.02 9.52
C ARG A 640 -16.21 -39.01 8.72
N GLY A 641 -16.71 -37.78 8.63
CA GLY A 641 -16.16 -36.79 7.73
C GLY A 641 -16.29 -35.35 8.22
N ALA A 642 -15.81 -34.44 7.38
CA ALA A 642 -15.87 -33.00 7.57
C ALA A 642 -16.30 -32.32 6.27
N VAL A 643 -16.72 -31.06 6.35
CA VAL A 643 -17.11 -30.26 5.17
C VAL A 643 -16.24 -29.01 5.11
N MET A 644 -15.67 -28.70 3.94
CA MET A 644 -14.99 -27.42 3.72
C MET A 644 -15.85 -26.50 2.86
N VAL A 645 -15.83 -25.21 3.22
CA VAL A 645 -16.61 -24.16 2.57
C VAL A 645 -15.71 -22.97 2.27
N SER A 646 -15.67 -22.50 1.03
CA SER A 646 -14.95 -21.28 0.67
C SER A 646 -15.87 -20.06 0.67
N THR A 647 -15.30 -18.89 0.99
CA THR A 647 -16.00 -17.60 1.01
C THR A 647 -15.09 -16.58 0.34
N TYR A 648 -15.49 -16.03 -0.81
CA TYR A 648 -14.58 -15.18 -1.57
C TYR A 648 -14.52 -13.76 -0.98
N GLN A 649 -15.64 -13.23 -0.49
CA GLN A 649 -15.70 -11.88 0.10
C GLN A 649 -15.07 -11.83 1.49
N ALA A 650 -15.38 -12.83 2.33
CA ALA A 650 -14.85 -12.91 3.69
C ALA A 650 -13.39 -13.40 3.74
N GLY A 651 -12.87 -13.95 2.64
CA GLY A 651 -11.50 -14.43 2.56
C GLY A 651 -11.24 -15.64 3.45
N LYS A 652 -12.24 -16.50 3.66
CA LYS A 652 -12.15 -17.66 4.56
C LYS A 652 -12.38 -18.98 3.82
N LEU A 653 -11.56 -19.96 4.18
CA LEU A 653 -11.90 -21.37 4.06
C LEU A 653 -12.38 -21.84 5.44
N ILE A 654 -13.62 -22.29 5.52
CA ILE A 654 -14.28 -22.78 6.73
C ILE A 654 -14.24 -24.30 6.71
N ILE A 655 -13.87 -24.93 7.82
CA ILE A 655 -13.83 -26.38 7.99
C ILE A 655 -14.83 -26.73 9.10
N LEU A 656 -15.91 -27.41 8.73
CA LEU A 656 -16.99 -27.87 9.60
C LEU A 656 -16.70 -29.29 10.06
N ARG A 657 -16.53 -29.49 11.37
CA ARG A 657 -16.06 -30.74 11.98
C ARG A 657 -17.01 -31.17 13.10
N ASP A 658 -17.17 -32.48 13.29
CA ASP A 658 -17.79 -33.02 14.50
C ASP A 658 -16.86 -32.80 15.70
N ASP A 659 -17.39 -32.20 16.77
CA ASP A 659 -16.68 -31.98 18.04
C ASP A 659 -17.57 -32.38 19.24
N GLY A 660 -18.23 -33.53 19.10
CA GLY A 660 -19.10 -34.08 20.15
C GLY A 660 -20.48 -33.43 20.13
N GLU A 661 -20.84 -32.66 21.17
CA GLU A 661 -22.19 -32.06 21.23
C GLU A 661 -22.36 -30.85 20.30
N LYS A 662 -21.30 -30.40 19.64
CA LYS A 662 -21.28 -29.18 18.82
C LYS A 662 -20.59 -29.44 17.48
N THR A 663 -21.01 -28.72 16.45
CA THR A 663 -20.20 -28.57 15.22
C THR A 663 -19.09 -27.56 15.48
N ASN A 664 -17.83 -27.96 15.28
CA ASN A 664 -16.70 -27.05 15.27
C ASN A 664 -16.60 -26.37 13.91
N THR A 665 -16.60 -25.04 13.92
CA THR A 665 -16.46 -24.19 12.72
C THR A 665 -15.07 -23.56 12.75
N HIS A 666 -14.13 -24.13 11.99
CA HIS A 666 -12.73 -23.75 11.99
C HIS A 666 -12.37 -22.93 10.75
N PHE A 667 -11.43 -22.00 10.87
CA PHE A 667 -11.17 -21.01 9.81
C PHE A 667 -9.71 -20.99 9.37
N ARG A 668 -9.51 -20.87 8.06
CA ARG A 668 -8.25 -20.51 7.42
C ARG A 668 -8.43 -19.30 6.53
N THR A 669 -7.43 -18.42 6.52
CA THR A 669 -7.51 -17.15 5.76
C THR A 669 -6.82 -17.30 4.43
N PHE A 670 -7.52 -16.93 3.36
CA PHE A 670 -7.02 -16.93 1.99
C PHE A 670 -7.39 -15.61 1.30
N LYS A 671 -6.62 -15.22 0.28
CA LYS A 671 -7.00 -14.09 -0.58
C LYS A 671 -8.04 -14.56 -1.59
N LYS A 672 -9.32 -14.26 -1.32
CA LYS A 672 -10.49 -14.65 -2.14
C LYS A 672 -10.47 -16.14 -2.53
N PRO A 673 -10.59 -17.08 -1.58
CA PRO A 673 -10.76 -18.49 -1.92
C PRO A 673 -12.09 -18.67 -2.67
N MET A 674 -12.03 -19.30 -3.83
CA MET A 674 -13.15 -19.49 -4.76
C MET A 674 -13.46 -20.99 -4.89
N GLY A 675 -13.33 -21.59 -6.07
CA GLY A 675 -13.63 -23.00 -6.27
C GLY A 675 -12.71 -23.93 -5.44
N LEU A 676 -13.22 -25.12 -5.15
CA LEU A 676 -12.55 -26.18 -4.39
C LEU A 676 -12.66 -27.51 -5.16
N ALA A 677 -11.61 -28.32 -5.14
CA ALA A 677 -11.67 -29.70 -5.65
C ALA A 677 -10.88 -30.66 -4.75
N LEU A 678 -11.51 -31.76 -4.37
CA LEU A 678 -10.89 -32.83 -3.59
C LEU A 678 -10.90 -34.13 -4.39
N ARG A 679 -9.77 -34.83 -4.42
CA ARG A 679 -9.69 -36.21 -4.90
C ARG A 679 -8.73 -36.98 -4.00
N ASN A 680 -9.25 -37.97 -3.29
CA ASN A 680 -8.50 -38.69 -2.26
C ASN A 680 -7.89 -37.67 -1.27
N ASP A 681 -6.59 -37.74 -1.07
CA ASP A 681 -5.83 -36.85 -0.18
C ASP A 681 -5.34 -35.55 -0.86
N ARG A 682 -5.76 -35.25 -2.10
CA ARG A 682 -5.33 -34.04 -2.84
C ARG A 682 -6.45 -33.01 -2.88
N LEU A 683 -6.19 -31.86 -2.29
CA LEU A 683 -7.08 -30.70 -2.28
C LEU A 683 -6.51 -29.60 -3.18
N ALA A 684 -7.34 -29.03 -4.04
CA ALA A 684 -7.01 -27.83 -4.81
C ALA A 684 -7.95 -26.68 -4.43
N ILE A 685 -7.39 -25.48 -4.32
CA ILE A 685 -8.11 -24.26 -3.97
C ILE A 685 -7.75 -23.18 -5.00
N GLY A 686 -8.75 -22.66 -5.71
CA GLY A 686 -8.58 -21.44 -6.52
C GLY A 686 -8.59 -20.20 -5.62
N THR A 687 -7.62 -19.31 -5.78
CA THR A 687 -7.55 -18.01 -5.08
C THR A 687 -7.57 -16.85 -6.07
N GLU A 688 -7.41 -15.61 -5.59
CA GLU A 688 -7.41 -14.41 -6.45
C GLU A 688 -6.42 -14.47 -7.62
N ILE A 689 -5.24 -15.06 -7.43
CA ILE A 689 -4.16 -15.05 -8.45
C ILE A 689 -3.46 -16.39 -8.65
N ASP A 690 -3.79 -17.40 -7.85
CA ASP A 690 -3.14 -18.70 -7.90
C ASP A 690 -4.11 -19.86 -7.68
N VAL A 691 -3.74 -21.06 -8.16
CA VAL A 691 -4.36 -22.32 -7.78
C VAL A 691 -3.38 -23.07 -6.88
N ARG A 692 -3.80 -23.35 -5.64
CA ARG A 692 -2.95 -24.00 -4.63
C ARG A 692 -3.35 -25.45 -4.46
N GLU A 693 -2.37 -26.33 -4.51
CA GLU A 693 -2.55 -27.75 -4.23
C GLU A 693 -2.01 -28.10 -2.85
N TYR A 694 -2.77 -28.91 -2.14
CA TYR A 694 -2.46 -29.47 -0.83
C TYR A 694 -2.55 -30.99 -0.88
N GLN A 695 -1.73 -31.62 -0.04
CA GLN A 695 -1.75 -33.06 0.21
C GLN A 695 -2.06 -33.29 1.68
N ASN A 696 -3.01 -34.17 1.98
CA ASN A 696 -3.24 -34.64 3.34
C ASN A 696 -2.06 -35.51 3.80
N VAL A 697 -1.51 -35.18 4.97
CA VAL A 697 -0.37 -35.85 5.61
C VAL A 697 -0.72 -36.16 7.07
N PRO A 698 -1.38 -37.30 7.34
CA PRO A 698 -1.80 -37.68 8.70
C PRO A 698 -0.66 -37.72 9.73
N ALA A 699 0.56 -38.04 9.30
CA ALA A 699 1.73 -38.03 10.17
C ALA A 699 2.07 -36.64 10.77
N VAL A 700 1.71 -35.56 10.07
CA VAL A 700 1.82 -34.19 10.60
C VAL A 700 0.69 -33.93 11.59
N ALA A 701 -0.54 -34.38 11.28
CA ALA A 701 -1.71 -34.17 12.13
C ALA A 701 -1.51 -34.69 13.56
N ALA A 702 -0.87 -35.86 13.72
CA ALA A 702 -0.54 -36.44 15.02
C ALA A 702 0.37 -35.56 15.90
N LYS A 703 1.10 -34.62 15.28
CA LYS A 703 2.04 -33.71 15.96
C LYS A 703 1.46 -32.30 16.16
N LEU A 704 0.25 -32.04 15.68
CA LEU A 704 -0.36 -30.71 15.79
C LEU A 704 -1.06 -30.53 17.14
N PRO A 705 -0.88 -29.39 17.81
CA PRO A 705 -1.66 -29.07 18.99
C PRO A 705 -3.14 -28.81 18.64
N PRO A 706 -4.08 -29.20 19.50
CA PRO A 706 -3.88 -30.11 20.63
C PRO A 706 -3.58 -31.54 20.13
N ILE A 707 -2.51 -32.13 20.68
CA ILE A 707 -1.97 -33.44 20.27
C ILE A 707 -3.07 -34.51 20.36
N GLY A 708 -3.18 -35.32 19.31
CA GLY A 708 -4.15 -36.42 19.24
C GLY A 708 -5.57 -36.01 18.83
N ARG A 709 -5.84 -34.72 18.57
CA ARG A 709 -7.17 -34.25 18.15
C ARG A 709 -7.39 -34.28 16.63
N HIS A 710 -6.35 -34.02 15.85
CA HIS A 710 -6.44 -33.96 14.38
C HIS A 710 -6.12 -35.32 13.77
N ASP A 711 -6.96 -35.79 12.84
CA ASP A 711 -6.77 -37.07 12.12
C ASP A 711 -6.36 -36.89 10.65
N GLY A 712 -6.21 -35.64 10.20
CA GLY A 712 -5.64 -35.28 8.90
C GLY A 712 -5.08 -33.86 8.89
N CYS A 713 -4.10 -33.61 8.02
CA CYS A 713 -3.47 -32.30 7.88
C CYS A 713 -3.10 -32.03 6.41
N PHE A 714 -3.80 -31.09 5.78
CA PHE A 714 -3.53 -30.66 4.41
C PHE A 714 -2.34 -29.69 4.36
N MET A 715 -1.24 -30.15 3.78
CA MET A 715 0.02 -29.42 3.64
C MET A 715 0.20 -28.93 2.20
N PRO A 716 0.71 -27.70 1.97
CA PRO A 716 0.85 -27.13 0.63
C PRO A 716 1.94 -27.90 -0.16
N ARG A 717 1.69 -28.10 -1.46
CA ARG A 717 2.59 -28.83 -2.37
C ARG A 717 2.93 -28.08 -3.64
N ALA A 718 1.97 -27.36 -4.21
CA ALA A 718 2.19 -26.55 -5.39
C ALA A 718 1.34 -25.29 -5.34
N SER A 719 1.82 -24.23 -5.99
CA SER A 719 1.04 -23.04 -6.30
C SER A 719 1.29 -22.67 -7.75
N PHE A 720 0.23 -22.64 -8.55
CA PHE A 720 0.28 -22.26 -9.96
C PHE A 720 -0.24 -20.83 -10.09
N VAL A 721 0.62 -19.90 -10.48
CA VAL A 721 0.26 -18.48 -10.62
C VAL A 721 -0.49 -18.27 -11.93
N THR A 722 -1.79 -18.04 -11.84
CA THR A 722 -2.69 -17.89 -12.98
C THR A 722 -2.92 -16.43 -13.36
N GLY A 723 -2.64 -15.49 -12.44
CA GLY A 723 -3.21 -14.15 -12.48
C GLY A 723 -4.71 -14.17 -12.13
N ASN A 724 -5.37 -13.03 -12.17
CA ASN A 724 -6.80 -12.91 -11.80
C ASN A 724 -7.72 -13.37 -12.94
N ILE A 725 -7.84 -14.70 -13.06
CA ILE A 725 -8.69 -15.37 -14.04
C ILE A 725 -10.06 -15.79 -13.47
N ALA A 726 -10.33 -15.41 -12.21
CA ALA A 726 -11.54 -15.78 -11.47
C ALA A 726 -11.83 -17.29 -11.52
N VAL A 727 -10.96 -18.09 -10.88
CA VAL A 727 -11.06 -19.56 -10.84
C VAL A 727 -12.34 -20.00 -10.12
N HIS A 728 -13.39 -20.29 -10.88
CA HIS A 728 -14.75 -20.36 -10.35
C HIS A 728 -15.16 -21.74 -9.84
N ASP A 729 -14.73 -22.80 -10.53
CA ASP A 729 -14.98 -24.18 -10.12
C ASP A 729 -13.78 -25.03 -10.57
N LEU A 730 -13.52 -26.11 -9.84
CA LEU A 730 -12.41 -27.01 -10.14
C LEU A 730 -12.90 -28.45 -10.12
N GLY A 731 -12.23 -29.31 -10.89
CA GLY A 731 -12.50 -30.73 -10.93
C GLY A 731 -11.23 -31.52 -11.23
N TRP A 732 -11.01 -32.60 -10.49
CA TRP A 732 -9.92 -33.52 -10.80
C TRP A 732 -10.34 -34.44 -11.95
N GLY A 733 -9.66 -34.33 -13.09
CA GLY A 733 -9.73 -35.34 -14.15
C GLY A 733 -8.83 -36.52 -13.83
N SER A 734 -8.88 -37.58 -14.64
CA SER A 734 -8.05 -38.78 -14.47
C SER A 734 -6.56 -38.42 -14.32
N ASP A 735 -6.07 -37.53 -15.19
CA ASP A 735 -4.64 -37.24 -15.31
C ASP A 735 -4.22 -35.91 -14.66
N GLU A 736 -5.10 -34.91 -14.62
CA GLU A 736 -4.75 -33.54 -14.24
C GLU A 736 -5.91 -32.77 -13.58
N LEU A 737 -5.59 -31.61 -12.99
CA LEU A 737 -6.59 -30.69 -12.44
C LEU A 737 -7.17 -29.83 -13.58
N TRP A 738 -8.50 -29.73 -13.61
CA TRP A 738 -9.23 -28.85 -14.52
C TRP A 738 -9.89 -27.73 -13.72
N PHE A 739 -9.97 -26.54 -14.30
CA PHE A 739 -10.67 -25.43 -13.67
C PHE A 739 -11.30 -24.47 -14.67
N VAL A 740 -12.38 -23.85 -14.21
CA VAL A 740 -13.14 -22.83 -14.93
C VAL A 740 -12.40 -21.50 -14.84
N ASN A 741 -12.04 -20.95 -15.99
CA ASN A 741 -11.54 -19.60 -16.14
C ASN A 741 -12.69 -18.70 -16.61
N THR A 742 -13.34 -18.05 -15.65
CA THR A 742 -14.49 -17.19 -15.94
C THR A 742 -14.07 -15.98 -16.76
N SER A 743 -12.93 -15.34 -16.43
CA SER A 743 -12.44 -14.15 -17.14
C SER A 743 -12.29 -14.42 -18.65
N PHE A 744 -11.76 -15.58 -19.04
CA PHE A 744 -11.54 -15.97 -20.43
C PHE A 744 -12.64 -16.87 -21.02
N SER A 745 -13.70 -17.14 -20.26
CA SER A 745 -14.83 -17.99 -20.70
C SER A 745 -14.40 -19.37 -21.23
N CYS A 746 -13.49 -20.04 -20.52
CA CYS A 746 -12.93 -21.33 -20.95
C CYS A 746 -12.67 -22.30 -19.79
N LEU A 747 -12.54 -23.58 -20.11
CA LEU A 747 -11.91 -24.57 -19.24
C LEU A 747 -10.43 -24.63 -19.53
N CYS A 748 -9.62 -24.75 -18.49
CA CYS A 748 -8.18 -24.82 -18.60
C CYS A 748 -7.56 -25.72 -17.53
N THR A 749 -6.27 -26.01 -17.71
CA THR A 749 -5.45 -26.79 -16.78
C THR A 749 -4.19 -26.01 -16.40
N PRO A 750 -3.47 -26.36 -15.32
CA PRO A 750 -2.27 -25.66 -14.92
C PRO A 750 -1.19 -25.67 -16.03
N GLY A 751 -0.58 -24.52 -16.29
CA GLY A 751 0.57 -24.40 -17.19
C GLY A 751 1.90 -24.42 -16.44
N ARG A 752 2.95 -25.00 -17.05
CA ARG A 752 4.33 -24.89 -16.56
C ARG A 752 5.03 -23.66 -17.13
N ASP A 753 4.82 -23.40 -18.43
CA ASP A 753 5.43 -22.28 -19.17
C ASP A 753 4.41 -21.17 -19.49
N SER A 754 3.18 -21.29 -18.99
CA SER A 754 2.08 -20.34 -19.17
C SER A 754 1.26 -20.22 -17.88
N SER A 755 0.54 -19.11 -17.72
CA SER A 755 -0.35 -18.91 -16.55
C SER A 755 -1.46 -19.96 -16.45
N PHE A 756 -1.93 -20.47 -17.59
CA PHE A 756 -2.88 -21.58 -17.72
C PHE A 756 -2.83 -22.13 -19.16
N VAL A 757 -3.36 -23.33 -19.37
CA VAL A 757 -3.50 -23.95 -20.70
C VAL A 757 -4.99 -24.06 -21.03
N PRO A 758 -5.54 -23.23 -21.94
CA PRO A 758 -6.92 -23.37 -22.40
C PRO A 758 -7.11 -24.72 -23.09
N ARG A 759 -8.17 -25.45 -22.73
CA ARG A 759 -8.46 -26.80 -23.27
C ARG A 759 -9.81 -26.88 -23.96
N TRP A 760 -10.77 -26.07 -23.51
CA TRP A 760 -12.11 -26.03 -24.10
C TRP A 760 -12.73 -24.65 -23.88
N ARG A 761 -13.57 -24.21 -24.81
CA ARG A 761 -14.38 -22.99 -24.69
C ARG A 761 -15.72 -23.21 -25.42
N PRO A 762 -16.80 -22.52 -25.02
CA PRO A 762 -18.06 -22.59 -25.76
C PRO A 762 -17.85 -22.15 -27.22
N SER A 763 -18.51 -22.81 -28.17
CA SER A 763 -18.37 -22.54 -29.61
C SER A 763 -18.81 -21.13 -30.03
N PHE A 764 -19.69 -20.51 -29.25
CA PHE A 764 -20.14 -19.14 -29.48
C PHE A 764 -19.18 -18.07 -28.95
N ILE A 765 -18.18 -18.44 -28.16
CA ILE A 765 -17.07 -17.52 -27.85
C ILE A 765 -16.17 -17.52 -29.08
N ASP A 766 -15.74 -16.36 -29.58
CA ASP A 766 -14.89 -16.29 -30.79
C ASP A 766 -13.39 -16.21 -30.47
N ALA A 767 -13.02 -15.57 -29.34
CA ALA A 767 -11.65 -15.34 -28.92
C ALA A 767 -11.46 -15.52 -27.39
N LEU A 768 -10.23 -15.83 -26.99
CA LEU A 768 -9.83 -15.86 -25.58
C LEU A 768 -9.42 -14.47 -25.12
N CYS A 769 -10.28 -13.79 -24.38
CA CYS A 769 -10.04 -12.45 -23.85
C CYS A 769 -10.59 -12.33 -22.41
N PRO A 770 -9.95 -11.54 -21.53
CA PRO A 770 -10.32 -11.43 -20.11
C PRO A 770 -11.55 -10.52 -19.89
N GLU A 771 -12.67 -10.84 -20.54
CA GLU A 771 -13.86 -10.00 -20.64
C GLU A 771 -15.10 -10.59 -19.94
N ASP A 772 -15.00 -11.81 -19.42
CA ASP A 772 -16.10 -12.51 -18.74
C ASP A 772 -17.39 -12.48 -19.59
N ARG A 773 -17.32 -13.01 -20.80
CA ARG A 773 -18.37 -12.82 -21.81
C ARG A 773 -19.66 -13.53 -21.43
N CYS A 774 -19.58 -14.82 -21.10
CA CYS A 774 -20.73 -15.67 -20.78
C CYS A 774 -20.88 -16.02 -19.29
N HIS A 775 -19.88 -15.67 -18.48
CA HIS A 775 -19.76 -16.12 -17.09
C HIS A 775 -19.84 -17.63 -16.95
N LEU A 776 -18.96 -18.34 -17.66
CA LEU A 776 -18.69 -19.75 -17.43
C LEU A 776 -18.26 -19.90 -15.97
N ASN A 777 -19.00 -20.71 -15.20
CA ASN A 777 -18.90 -20.66 -13.73
C ASN A 777 -18.88 -22.03 -13.04
N GLY A 778 -19.31 -23.10 -13.70
CA GLY A 778 -19.41 -24.41 -13.05
C GLY A 778 -18.89 -25.54 -13.93
N LEU A 779 -18.41 -26.61 -13.29
CA LEU A 779 -17.82 -27.78 -13.95
C LEU A 779 -18.27 -29.08 -13.26
N ALA A 780 -18.86 -29.98 -14.03
CA ALA A 780 -19.16 -31.34 -13.62
C ALA A 780 -18.16 -32.31 -14.26
N MET A 781 -17.52 -33.13 -13.44
CA MET A 781 -16.69 -34.23 -13.91
C MET A 781 -17.54 -35.49 -14.06
N VAL A 782 -17.40 -36.19 -15.19
CA VAL A 782 -18.05 -37.47 -15.50
C VAL A 782 -16.96 -38.43 -15.93
N ASP A 783 -16.87 -39.59 -15.27
CA ASP A 783 -15.89 -40.64 -15.58
C ASP A 783 -14.44 -40.11 -15.71
N GLY A 784 -14.06 -39.18 -14.84
CA GLY A 784 -12.71 -38.59 -14.80
C GLY A 784 -12.43 -37.56 -15.89
N ARG A 785 -13.45 -37.04 -16.58
CA ARG A 785 -13.31 -36.00 -17.61
C ARG A 785 -14.30 -34.86 -17.41
N PRO A 786 -14.01 -33.64 -17.88
CA PRO A 786 -15.01 -32.58 -17.96
C PRO A 786 -16.22 -33.06 -18.78
N GLY A 787 -17.38 -33.19 -18.15
CA GLY A 787 -18.61 -33.66 -18.80
C GLY A 787 -19.55 -32.52 -19.12
N TYR A 788 -19.84 -31.68 -18.13
CA TYR A 788 -20.80 -30.58 -18.27
C TYR A 788 -20.32 -29.29 -17.62
N VAL A 789 -20.79 -28.16 -18.14
CA VAL A 789 -20.49 -26.83 -17.59
C VAL A 789 -21.75 -25.97 -17.51
N THR A 790 -21.73 -24.98 -16.61
CA THR A 790 -22.76 -23.94 -16.51
C THR A 790 -22.21 -22.58 -16.91
N ALA A 791 -23.04 -21.78 -17.58
CA ALA A 791 -22.79 -20.36 -17.86
C ALA A 791 -24.06 -19.54 -17.61
N LEU A 792 -23.90 -18.25 -17.29
CA LEU A 792 -25.04 -17.41 -16.94
C LEU A 792 -25.81 -16.89 -18.16
N ALA A 793 -25.19 -16.90 -19.35
CA ALA A 793 -25.84 -16.57 -20.61
C ALA A 793 -25.08 -17.06 -21.84
N ARG A 794 -25.81 -17.33 -22.93
CA ARG A 794 -25.22 -17.51 -24.27
C ARG A 794 -24.91 -16.16 -24.90
N THR A 795 -23.71 -15.62 -24.65
CA THR A 795 -23.25 -14.35 -25.23
C THR A 795 -21.74 -14.36 -25.45
N ASN A 796 -21.30 -13.54 -26.40
CA ASN A 796 -19.90 -13.30 -26.74
C ASN A 796 -19.50 -11.83 -26.53
N GLU A 797 -20.33 -11.04 -25.84
CA GLU A 797 -20.04 -9.64 -25.52
C GLU A 797 -19.43 -9.53 -24.12
N ALA A 798 -18.51 -8.58 -23.93
CA ALA A 798 -17.87 -8.35 -22.64
C ALA A 798 -18.91 -8.13 -21.53
N ARG A 799 -18.96 -9.05 -20.56
CA ARG A 799 -19.93 -9.06 -19.44
C ARG A 799 -21.41 -9.06 -19.89
N GLY A 800 -21.70 -9.55 -21.10
CA GLY A 800 -23.05 -9.54 -21.68
C GLY A 800 -24.09 -10.33 -20.88
N TRP A 801 -23.65 -11.32 -20.09
CA TRP A 801 -24.52 -12.15 -19.26
C TRP A 801 -25.36 -11.37 -18.23
N ARG A 802 -24.91 -10.17 -17.83
CA ARG A 802 -25.61 -9.35 -16.81
C ARG A 802 -27.02 -8.95 -17.22
N ALA A 803 -27.24 -8.72 -18.51
CA ALA A 803 -28.57 -8.39 -19.05
C ALA A 803 -29.53 -9.60 -19.03
N HIS A 804 -29.00 -10.82 -18.93
CA HIS A 804 -29.76 -12.05 -19.07
C HIS A 804 -29.80 -12.89 -17.78
N LYS A 805 -29.25 -12.39 -16.66
CA LYS A 805 -29.13 -13.10 -15.37
C LYS A 805 -30.41 -13.80 -14.88
N ARG A 806 -31.60 -13.28 -15.21
CA ARG A 806 -32.88 -13.82 -14.71
C ARG A 806 -33.25 -15.17 -15.31
N ALA A 807 -32.96 -15.41 -16.59
CA ALA A 807 -33.39 -16.61 -17.32
C ALA A 807 -32.47 -16.96 -18.52
N GLY A 808 -31.28 -16.38 -18.61
CA GLY A 808 -30.33 -16.59 -19.70
C GLY A 808 -29.44 -17.81 -19.51
N GLY A 809 -29.45 -18.39 -18.31
CA GLY A 809 -28.54 -19.44 -17.90
C GLY A 809 -28.63 -20.70 -18.74
N ILE A 810 -27.48 -21.31 -18.99
CA ILE A 810 -27.34 -22.50 -19.82
C ILE A 810 -26.50 -23.58 -19.14
N VAL A 811 -26.76 -24.83 -19.53
CA VAL A 811 -25.91 -26.00 -19.26
C VAL A 811 -25.42 -26.54 -20.59
N MET A 812 -24.14 -26.86 -20.68
CA MET A 812 -23.52 -27.36 -21.90
C MET A 812 -22.83 -28.70 -21.68
N ASP A 813 -22.93 -29.57 -22.68
CA ASP A 813 -22.09 -30.77 -22.79
C ASP A 813 -20.71 -30.35 -23.33
N VAL A 814 -19.64 -30.78 -22.66
CA VAL A 814 -18.27 -30.41 -23.02
C VAL A 814 -17.77 -31.18 -24.24
N ALA A 815 -18.20 -32.44 -24.41
CA ALA A 815 -17.75 -33.29 -25.51
C ALA A 815 -18.35 -32.86 -26.85
N THR A 816 -19.65 -32.52 -26.87
CA THR A 816 -20.33 -32.06 -28.10
C THR A 816 -20.29 -30.55 -28.27
N GLY A 817 -20.15 -29.79 -27.17
CA GLY A 817 -20.25 -28.33 -27.16
C GLY A 817 -21.70 -27.83 -27.26
N GLU A 818 -22.69 -28.71 -27.18
CA GLU A 818 -24.11 -28.37 -27.31
C GLU A 818 -24.68 -27.80 -26.01
N ILE A 819 -25.63 -26.88 -26.13
CA ILE A 819 -26.42 -26.37 -25.02
C ILE A 819 -27.54 -27.37 -24.76
N ILE A 820 -27.46 -28.10 -23.65
CA ILE A 820 -28.41 -29.15 -23.30
C ILE A 820 -29.58 -28.64 -22.45
N ALA A 821 -29.41 -27.53 -21.73
CA ALA A 821 -30.50 -26.85 -21.03
C ALA A 821 -30.32 -25.33 -21.10
N SER A 822 -31.43 -24.60 -21.10
CA SER A 822 -31.47 -23.13 -21.14
C SER A 822 -32.66 -22.61 -20.32
N GLY A 823 -32.72 -21.29 -20.12
CA GLY A 823 -33.82 -20.69 -19.37
C GLY A 823 -33.60 -20.63 -17.85
N LEU A 824 -32.44 -21.08 -17.37
CA LEU A 824 -32.13 -21.14 -15.94
C LEU A 824 -31.75 -19.75 -15.39
N SER A 825 -32.05 -19.53 -14.13
CA SER A 825 -31.73 -18.32 -13.38
C SER A 825 -30.37 -18.48 -12.71
N MET A 826 -29.33 -17.97 -13.36
CA MET A 826 -27.95 -18.04 -12.87
C MET A 826 -27.51 -19.45 -12.41
N PRO A 827 -27.44 -20.45 -13.32
CA PRO A 827 -27.13 -21.82 -12.92
C PRO A 827 -25.68 -21.95 -12.44
N HIS A 828 -25.46 -22.71 -11.36
CA HIS A 828 -24.15 -22.96 -10.75
C HIS A 828 -23.93 -24.43 -10.39
N SER A 829 -22.65 -24.74 -10.14
CA SER A 829 -22.16 -25.96 -9.47
C SER A 829 -22.76 -27.26 -10.01
N PRO A 830 -22.67 -27.51 -11.33
CA PRO A 830 -23.15 -28.76 -11.90
C PRO A 830 -22.33 -29.93 -11.33
N ARG A 831 -22.99 -31.02 -10.97
CA ARG A 831 -22.37 -32.22 -10.42
C ARG A 831 -23.00 -33.47 -11.01
N TRP A 832 -22.19 -34.46 -11.32
CA TRP A 832 -22.67 -35.78 -11.73
C TRP A 832 -22.77 -36.68 -10.50
N HIS A 833 -23.96 -37.15 -10.18
CA HIS A 833 -24.19 -37.99 -9.01
C HIS A 833 -25.36 -38.96 -9.26
N ASP A 834 -25.16 -40.24 -8.92
CA ASP A 834 -26.13 -41.32 -9.10
C ASP A 834 -26.72 -41.39 -10.53
N GLY A 835 -25.83 -41.26 -11.53
CA GLY A 835 -26.19 -41.30 -12.95
C GLY A 835 -26.99 -40.09 -13.45
N LYS A 836 -27.04 -39.00 -12.67
CA LYS A 836 -27.84 -37.80 -12.97
C LYS A 836 -26.98 -36.54 -12.94
N LEU A 837 -27.34 -35.57 -13.77
CA LEU A 837 -26.73 -34.24 -13.77
C LEU A 837 -27.51 -33.32 -12.83
N TRP A 838 -26.93 -33.02 -11.68
CA TRP A 838 -27.48 -32.07 -10.72
C TRP A 838 -26.98 -30.67 -11.01
N VAL A 839 -27.86 -29.67 -10.90
CA VAL A 839 -27.56 -28.27 -11.16
C VAL A 839 -28.29 -27.40 -10.13
N LEU A 840 -27.65 -26.33 -9.69
CA LEU A 840 -28.28 -25.31 -8.85
C LEU A 840 -28.89 -24.23 -9.75
N ASP A 841 -30.19 -23.96 -9.60
CA ASP A 841 -30.87 -22.82 -10.23
C ASP A 841 -30.82 -21.62 -9.26
N SER A 842 -29.65 -21.00 -9.14
CA SER A 842 -29.28 -20.17 -8.00
C SER A 842 -30.15 -18.93 -7.80
N GLY A 843 -30.59 -18.32 -8.89
CA GLY A 843 -31.48 -17.16 -8.85
C GLY A 843 -32.87 -17.46 -8.29
N THR A 844 -33.27 -18.73 -8.22
CA THR A 844 -34.55 -19.18 -7.63
C THR A 844 -34.40 -19.88 -6.28
N GLY A 845 -33.15 -20.16 -5.87
CA GLY A 845 -32.84 -21.03 -4.73
C GLY A 845 -33.06 -22.52 -5.02
N GLY A 846 -33.21 -22.89 -6.30
CA GLY A 846 -33.51 -24.25 -6.72
C GLY A 846 -32.31 -25.19 -6.64
N VAL A 847 -32.60 -26.44 -6.31
CA VAL A 847 -31.70 -27.60 -6.43
C VAL A 847 -32.44 -28.66 -7.24
N GLY A 848 -31.86 -29.09 -8.35
CA GLY A 848 -32.57 -29.98 -9.27
C GLY A 848 -31.67 -30.77 -10.19
N ILE A 849 -32.33 -31.57 -11.03
CA ILE A 849 -31.71 -32.44 -12.01
C ILE A 849 -32.01 -31.90 -13.40
N VAL A 850 -31.00 -31.78 -14.25
CA VAL A 850 -31.18 -31.54 -15.68
C VAL A 850 -31.17 -32.91 -16.37
N GLU A 851 -32.24 -33.23 -17.08
CA GLU A 851 -32.31 -34.41 -17.94
C GLU A 851 -31.63 -34.10 -19.27
N PRO A 852 -30.45 -34.68 -19.59
CA PRO A 852 -29.69 -34.28 -20.77
C PRO A 852 -30.41 -34.58 -22.10
N ARG A 853 -31.39 -35.50 -22.09
CA ARG A 853 -32.12 -35.91 -23.30
C ARG A 853 -33.09 -34.86 -23.83
N ASP A 854 -33.77 -34.16 -22.93
CA ASP A 854 -34.81 -33.18 -23.28
C ASP A 854 -34.54 -31.78 -22.69
N GLY A 855 -33.47 -31.63 -21.92
CA GLY A 855 -33.03 -30.37 -21.32
C GLY A 855 -33.89 -29.89 -20.16
N ARG A 856 -34.83 -30.70 -19.69
CA ARG A 856 -35.76 -30.32 -18.63
C ARG A 856 -35.06 -30.25 -17.28
N TYR A 857 -35.26 -29.13 -16.58
CA TYR A 857 -34.89 -28.99 -15.17
C TYR A 857 -36.02 -29.50 -14.27
N ILE A 858 -35.71 -30.49 -13.45
CA ILE A 858 -36.62 -31.11 -12.48
C ILE A 858 -36.18 -30.65 -11.10
N GLU A 859 -36.93 -29.71 -10.51
CA GLU A 859 -36.66 -29.23 -9.15
C GLU A 859 -36.90 -30.34 -8.13
N VAL A 860 -35.89 -30.60 -7.29
CA VAL A 860 -35.94 -31.58 -6.20
C VAL A 860 -36.19 -30.89 -4.87
N ALA A 861 -35.58 -29.72 -4.67
CA ALA A 861 -35.75 -28.91 -3.48
C ALA A 861 -35.58 -27.43 -3.81
N ARG A 862 -36.17 -26.58 -2.96
CA ARG A 862 -36.00 -25.12 -2.99
C ARG A 862 -35.53 -24.65 -1.63
N LEU A 863 -34.45 -23.88 -1.62
CA LEU A 863 -33.77 -23.46 -0.41
C LEU A 863 -33.89 -21.95 -0.22
N PRO A 864 -33.88 -21.45 1.03
CA PRO A 864 -34.12 -20.05 1.34
C PRO A 864 -32.85 -19.21 1.16
N GLY A 865 -32.19 -19.29 0.00
CA GLY A 865 -30.98 -18.53 -0.28
C GLY A 865 -30.47 -18.78 -1.70
N PHE A 866 -29.51 -17.98 -2.14
CA PHE A 866 -28.85 -18.18 -3.44
C PHE A 866 -27.97 -19.42 -3.37
N THR A 867 -28.38 -20.48 -4.06
CA THR A 867 -27.70 -21.76 -4.01
C THR A 867 -26.37 -21.69 -4.77
N ARG A 868 -25.27 -22.04 -4.11
CA ARG A 868 -23.93 -22.03 -4.70
C ARG A 868 -23.00 -22.97 -3.94
N GLY A 869 -22.25 -23.80 -4.68
CA GLY A 869 -21.52 -24.92 -4.11
C GLY A 869 -22.45 -26.11 -3.87
N LEU A 870 -22.10 -27.25 -4.47
CA LEU A 870 -22.85 -28.49 -4.39
C LEU A 870 -21.87 -29.65 -4.25
N GLU A 871 -22.10 -30.50 -3.26
CA GLU A 871 -21.32 -31.71 -3.02
C GLU A 871 -22.22 -32.84 -2.55
N PHE A 872 -21.85 -34.08 -2.87
CA PHE A 872 -22.61 -35.27 -2.47
C PHE A 872 -21.79 -36.18 -1.57
N ILE A 873 -22.37 -36.59 -0.45
CA ILE A 873 -21.83 -37.66 0.39
C ILE A 873 -22.91 -38.72 0.57
N GLY A 874 -22.76 -39.83 -0.16
CA GLY A 874 -23.79 -40.86 -0.24
C GLY A 874 -25.10 -40.27 -0.77
N ARG A 875 -26.20 -40.47 -0.04
CA ARG A 875 -27.54 -39.97 -0.43
C ARG A 875 -27.79 -38.48 -0.14
N TYR A 876 -26.84 -37.78 0.49
CA TYR A 876 -27.05 -36.42 0.96
C TYR A 876 -26.34 -35.41 0.05
N ALA A 877 -27.06 -34.36 -0.34
CA ALA A 877 -26.46 -33.23 -1.04
C ALA A 877 -26.24 -32.07 -0.07
N PHE A 878 -25.00 -31.60 0.02
CA PHE A 878 -24.59 -30.43 0.77
C PHE A 878 -24.59 -29.23 -0.17
N VAL A 879 -25.46 -28.26 0.12
CA VAL A 879 -25.71 -27.10 -0.74
C VAL A 879 -25.35 -25.85 0.02
N GLY A 880 -24.43 -25.06 -0.53
CA GLY A 880 -24.11 -23.75 0.01
C GLY A 880 -25.19 -22.73 -0.33
N LEU A 881 -25.51 -21.85 0.62
CA LEU A 881 -26.44 -20.74 0.45
C LEU A 881 -25.73 -19.42 0.72
N SER A 882 -26.00 -18.43 -0.13
CA SER A 882 -25.57 -17.05 0.01
C SER A 882 -26.76 -16.11 0.13
N GLN A 883 -26.57 -14.99 0.84
CA GLN A 883 -27.52 -13.89 0.80
C GLN A 883 -27.28 -13.05 -0.46
N VAL A 884 -28.29 -12.91 -1.32
CA VAL A 884 -28.23 -11.98 -2.45
C VAL A 884 -28.41 -10.56 -1.93
N ARG A 885 -27.38 -9.72 -2.09
CA ARG A 885 -27.49 -8.28 -1.86
C ARG A 885 -28.24 -7.65 -3.03
N GLU A 886 -29.29 -6.89 -2.71
CA GLU A 886 -30.08 -6.11 -3.68
C GLU A 886 -29.24 -4.94 -4.21
N SER A 887 -28.35 -5.24 -5.14
CA SER A 887 -27.66 -4.25 -5.96
C SER A 887 -28.43 -4.03 -7.27
N ILE A 888 -28.12 -2.93 -7.97
CA ILE A 888 -28.63 -2.64 -9.33
C ILE A 888 -28.47 -3.85 -10.27
N THR A 889 -27.46 -4.70 -10.03
CA THR A 889 -27.20 -5.90 -10.84
C THR A 889 -28.04 -7.11 -10.45
N PHE A 890 -28.49 -7.31 -9.21
CA PHE A 890 -29.14 -8.58 -8.77
C PHE A 890 -30.59 -8.42 -8.27
N GLY A 891 -31.13 -7.21 -8.22
CA GLY A 891 -32.48 -6.93 -7.68
C GLY A 891 -33.64 -7.62 -8.41
N GLU A 892 -33.45 -8.10 -9.63
CA GLU A 892 -34.50 -8.71 -10.48
C GLU A 892 -34.58 -10.25 -10.37
N LEU A 893 -33.77 -10.88 -9.51
CA LEU A 893 -33.76 -12.33 -9.35
C LEU A 893 -34.95 -12.82 -8.51
N PRO A 894 -35.57 -13.96 -8.82
CA PRO A 894 -36.69 -14.49 -8.02
C PRO A 894 -36.39 -14.60 -6.51
N ILE A 895 -35.17 -14.97 -6.12
CA ILE A 895 -34.77 -15.09 -4.72
C ILE A 895 -34.77 -13.74 -3.96
N THR A 896 -34.72 -12.59 -4.64
CA THR A 896 -34.87 -11.28 -3.98
C THR A 896 -36.32 -10.96 -3.61
N GLN A 897 -37.27 -11.81 -3.98
CA GLN A 897 -38.65 -11.71 -3.49
C GLN A 897 -38.85 -12.39 -2.13
N VAL A 898 -37.93 -13.25 -1.71
CA VAL A 898 -37.94 -13.85 -0.37
C VAL A 898 -37.58 -12.76 0.65
N PRO A 899 -38.30 -12.61 1.78
CA PRO A 899 -37.97 -11.64 2.82
C PRO A 899 -36.53 -11.75 3.29
N VAL A 900 -35.87 -10.61 3.55
CA VAL A 900 -34.43 -10.56 3.86
C VAL A 900 -34.08 -11.36 5.12
N ASP A 901 -34.96 -11.37 6.11
CA ASP A 901 -34.84 -12.14 7.36
C ASP A 901 -34.99 -13.65 7.16
N GLU A 902 -35.65 -14.07 6.08
CA GLU A 902 -35.77 -15.47 5.68
C GLU A 902 -34.61 -15.93 4.78
N ARG A 903 -33.83 -15.01 4.17
CA ARG A 903 -32.65 -15.36 3.35
C ARG A 903 -31.48 -15.85 4.21
N ALA A 904 -31.13 -17.11 4.05
CA ALA A 904 -30.10 -17.79 4.78
C ALA A 904 -28.74 -17.77 4.07
N CYS A 905 -27.67 -17.78 4.87
CA CYS A 905 -26.31 -18.06 4.43
C CYS A 905 -25.79 -19.28 5.21
N GLY A 906 -25.09 -20.21 4.56
CA GLY A 906 -24.51 -21.40 5.21
C GLY A 906 -24.62 -22.66 4.36
N VAL A 907 -24.69 -23.83 4.97
CA VAL A 907 -24.77 -25.13 4.29
C VAL A 907 -26.04 -25.88 4.69
N TRP A 908 -26.85 -26.22 3.69
CA TRP A 908 -28.08 -27.00 3.84
C TRP A 908 -27.85 -28.41 3.31
N VAL A 909 -28.40 -29.40 4.01
CA VAL A 909 -28.31 -30.80 3.61
C VAL A 909 -29.67 -31.29 3.20
N ILE A 910 -29.77 -31.75 1.96
CA ILE A 910 -30.98 -32.37 1.41
C ILE A 910 -30.79 -33.89 1.28
N ASP A 911 -31.84 -34.66 1.59
CA ASP A 911 -31.92 -36.06 1.18
C ASP A 911 -32.32 -36.11 -0.30
N THR A 912 -31.44 -36.65 -1.14
CA THR A 912 -31.63 -36.68 -2.60
C THR A 912 -32.80 -37.53 -3.07
N LYS A 913 -33.32 -38.43 -2.23
CA LYS A 913 -34.46 -39.28 -2.57
C LYS A 913 -35.80 -38.60 -2.27
N THR A 914 -35.87 -37.84 -1.19
CA THR A 914 -37.12 -37.23 -0.73
C THR A 914 -37.22 -35.74 -1.02
N GLY A 915 -36.10 -35.06 -1.27
CA GLY A 915 -36.01 -33.61 -1.41
C GLY A 915 -36.08 -32.85 -0.07
N ALA A 916 -36.20 -33.56 1.06
CA ALA A 916 -36.34 -32.95 2.37
C ALA A 916 -35.01 -32.36 2.88
N VAL A 917 -35.06 -31.18 3.50
CA VAL A 917 -33.94 -30.63 4.28
C VAL A 917 -33.82 -31.41 5.59
N VAL A 918 -32.71 -32.12 5.78
CA VAL A 918 -32.49 -33.01 6.94
C VAL A 918 -31.56 -32.40 8.00
N ALA A 919 -30.70 -31.46 7.60
CA ALA A 919 -29.78 -30.76 8.48
C ALA A 919 -29.34 -29.44 7.85
N TRP A 920 -28.87 -28.51 8.67
CA TRP A 920 -28.23 -27.29 8.18
C TRP A 920 -27.28 -26.69 9.23
N VAL A 921 -26.35 -25.89 8.72
CA VAL A 921 -25.57 -24.92 9.48
C VAL A 921 -25.72 -23.56 8.82
N LYS A 922 -26.24 -22.59 9.57
CA LYS A 922 -26.44 -21.20 9.17
C LYS A 922 -25.27 -20.38 9.69
N PHE A 923 -24.64 -19.60 8.83
CA PHE A 923 -23.64 -18.61 9.22
C PHE A 923 -24.34 -17.27 9.48
N ASP A 924 -23.99 -16.66 10.60
CA ASP A 924 -24.41 -15.31 10.99
C ASP A 924 -23.18 -14.39 11.10
N GLY A 925 -23.40 -13.09 10.95
CA GLY A 925 -22.36 -12.07 11.05
C GLY A 925 -21.61 -11.85 9.72
N VAL A 926 -20.29 -12.09 9.71
CA VAL A 926 -19.38 -11.66 8.63
C VAL A 926 -19.47 -12.54 7.37
N VAL A 927 -19.90 -13.81 7.49
CA VAL A 927 -20.14 -14.66 6.31
C VAL A 927 -21.58 -14.50 5.86
N GLN A 928 -21.76 -13.82 4.74
CA GLN A 928 -23.05 -13.68 4.06
C GLN A 928 -23.03 -14.37 2.69
N GLU A 929 -21.92 -15.02 2.35
CA GLU A 929 -21.69 -15.64 1.05
C GLU A 929 -20.93 -16.95 1.22
N VAL A 930 -21.42 -17.99 0.54
CA VAL A 930 -20.77 -19.28 0.34
C VAL A 930 -20.47 -19.44 -1.15
N PHE A 931 -19.21 -19.77 -1.46
CA PHE A 931 -18.73 -19.86 -2.82
C PHE A 931 -18.71 -21.31 -3.33
N ALA A 932 -18.02 -22.20 -2.61
CA ALA A 932 -17.96 -23.63 -2.91
C ALA A 932 -18.05 -24.46 -1.64
N VAL A 933 -18.51 -25.70 -1.79
CA VAL A 933 -18.64 -26.70 -0.72
C VAL A 933 -18.00 -27.99 -1.20
N ILE A 934 -17.20 -28.63 -0.36
CA ILE A 934 -16.66 -29.98 -0.59
C ILE A 934 -16.73 -30.81 0.70
N GLY A 935 -16.81 -32.12 0.54
CA GLY A 935 -16.95 -33.11 1.60
C GLY A 935 -15.67 -33.93 1.71
N ILE A 936 -15.24 -34.20 2.93
CA ILE A 936 -14.07 -35.00 3.23
C ILE A 936 -14.56 -36.24 3.97
N ILE A 937 -14.30 -37.42 3.41
CA ILE A 937 -14.69 -38.70 3.99
C ILE A 937 -13.46 -39.37 4.60
N GLY A 938 -13.61 -39.96 5.78
CA GLY A 938 -12.54 -40.71 6.45
C GLY A 938 -11.60 -39.85 7.30
N VAL A 939 -11.76 -38.52 7.26
CA VAL A 939 -11.02 -37.56 8.10
C VAL A 939 -12.06 -36.69 8.82
N ARG A 940 -12.19 -36.88 10.13
CA ARG A 940 -13.26 -36.27 10.94
C ARG A 940 -12.87 -34.89 11.44
N PHE A 941 -11.59 -34.72 11.77
CA PHE A 941 -11.06 -33.50 12.34
C PHE A 941 -9.83 -33.02 11.55
N PRO A 942 -9.99 -32.66 10.26
CA PRO A 942 -8.88 -32.22 9.44
C PRO A 942 -8.37 -30.84 9.87
N GLU A 943 -7.08 -30.63 9.68
CA GLU A 943 -6.41 -29.35 9.72
C GLU A 943 -5.88 -28.98 8.33
N LEU A 944 -5.66 -27.69 8.07
CA LEU A 944 -4.99 -27.20 6.88
C LEU A 944 -3.94 -26.17 7.27
N VAL A 945 -2.74 -26.26 6.70
CA VAL A 945 -1.62 -25.34 6.99
C VAL A 945 -1.35 -24.51 5.74
N ASN A 946 -1.40 -23.18 5.83
CA ASN A 946 -1.18 -22.31 4.67
C ASN A 946 -0.21 -21.14 4.89
N ASP A 947 0.04 -20.73 6.13
CA ASP A 947 0.84 -19.57 6.50
C ASP A 947 1.87 -19.83 7.62
N ASP A 948 1.92 -21.05 8.16
CA ASP A 948 2.91 -21.46 9.16
C ASP A 948 4.23 -21.87 8.49
N PHE A 949 5.16 -20.91 8.42
CA PHE A 949 6.46 -21.12 7.75
C PHE A 949 7.27 -22.26 8.39
N ASP A 950 7.32 -22.32 9.72
CA ASP A 950 8.17 -23.30 10.42
C ASP A 950 7.64 -24.72 10.25
N LEU A 951 6.32 -24.89 10.32
CA LEU A 951 5.68 -26.19 10.09
C LEU A 951 5.83 -26.64 8.63
N ILE A 952 5.73 -25.72 7.67
CA ILE A 952 5.96 -26.02 6.24
C ILE A 952 7.44 -26.40 6.01
N ALA A 953 8.39 -25.62 6.54
CA ALA A 953 9.82 -25.84 6.36
C ALA A 953 10.33 -27.14 6.97
N SER A 954 9.63 -27.67 7.98
CA SER A 954 10.01 -28.89 8.71
C SER A 954 9.21 -30.14 8.32
N SER A 955 8.26 -30.03 7.36
CA SER A 955 7.38 -31.14 6.97
C SER A 955 7.70 -31.73 5.60
N PHE A 956 8.39 -32.87 5.61
CA PHE A 956 8.78 -33.58 4.39
C PHE A 956 7.85 -34.76 4.10
N VAL A 957 7.50 -34.95 2.82
CA VAL A 957 6.81 -36.15 2.32
C VAL A 957 7.67 -36.74 1.22
N LEU A 958 8.10 -37.98 1.42
CA LEU A 958 8.94 -38.73 0.48
C LEU A 958 8.16 -39.89 -0.13
N PRO A 959 8.46 -40.29 -1.38
CA PRO A 959 7.94 -41.53 -1.94
C PRO A 959 8.30 -42.73 -1.07
N GLN A 960 7.41 -43.73 -1.00
CA GLN A 960 7.61 -44.90 -0.14
C GLN A 960 8.90 -45.67 -0.47
N SER A 961 9.34 -45.68 -1.73
CA SER A 961 10.61 -46.24 -2.18
C SER A 961 11.85 -45.53 -1.65
N ALA A 962 11.75 -44.24 -1.32
CA ALA A 962 12.85 -43.45 -0.75
C ALA A 962 12.87 -43.51 0.79
N MET A 963 11.75 -43.91 1.43
CA MET A 963 11.66 -44.04 2.89
C MET A 963 12.45 -45.21 3.43
N SER A 964 12.65 -46.29 2.66
CA SER A 964 13.47 -47.45 3.08
C SER A 964 14.97 -47.16 3.22
N SER A 965 15.46 -46.08 2.60
CA SER A 965 16.86 -45.62 2.68
C SER A 965 17.07 -44.40 3.57
N ALA A 966 16.00 -43.84 4.14
CA ALA A 966 16.07 -42.62 4.92
C ALA A 966 16.31 -42.91 6.41
N ILE A 967 17.24 -42.20 7.04
CA ILE A 967 17.45 -42.26 8.50
C ILE A 967 16.27 -41.53 9.17
N THR A 968 15.26 -42.29 9.58
CA THR A 968 13.96 -41.81 10.10
C THR A 968 14.08 -40.83 11.28
N ASP A 969 15.12 -40.95 12.11
CA ASP A 969 15.30 -40.09 13.30
C ASP A 969 15.75 -38.66 12.99
N LYS A 970 16.26 -38.39 11.77
CA LYS A 970 16.78 -37.05 11.41
C LYS A 970 15.85 -36.22 10.52
N LEU A 971 14.74 -36.79 10.06
CA LEU A 971 13.82 -36.11 9.13
C LEU A 971 12.78 -35.20 9.80
N PHE A 972 12.63 -35.27 11.12
CA PHE A 972 11.68 -34.44 11.87
C PHE A 972 12.37 -33.83 13.10
N LYS A 973 12.94 -32.63 12.97
CA LYS A 973 13.41 -31.86 14.14
C LYS A 973 12.30 -30.94 14.62
N HIS A 974 11.91 -31.11 15.89
CA HIS A 974 11.09 -30.18 16.64
C HIS A 974 11.85 -28.84 16.79
N PRO A 975 11.23 -27.66 16.60
CA PRO A 975 11.68 -26.46 17.29
C PRO A 975 11.35 -26.69 18.77
N ALA A 976 12.38 -26.83 19.61
CA ALA A 976 12.19 -26.88 21.05
C ALA A 976 11.58 -25.55 21.52
N SER A 977 10.56 -25.66 22.35
CA SER A 977 9.94 -24.61 23.17
C SER A 977 10.92 -23.53 23.62
N VAL A 978 10.65 -22.28 23.25
CA VAL A 978 11.16 -21.12 23.98
C VAL A 978 10.11 -20.77 25.04
N ASN A 979 10.50 -20.90 26.30
CA ASN A 979 9.73 -20.51 27.49
C ASN A 979 9.31 -19.04 27.47
#